data_AF-A0A7S1FDW6-F1
#
_entry.id   AF-A0A7S1FDW6-F1
#
_cell.length_a   1.000
_cell.length_b   1.000
_cell.length_c   1.000
_cell.angle_alpha   90.00
_cell.angle_beta   90.00
_cell.angle_gamma   90.00
#
_symmetry.space_group_name_H-M   'P 1'
#
loop_
_entity.id
_entity.type
_entity.pdbx_description
1 polymer ?
#
loop_
_entity_poly.entity_id
_entity_poly.type
_entity_poly.pdbx_seq_one_letter_code
_entity_poly.pdbx_strand_id
1 'polypeptide(L)'
;FGSSLCSLRCFGCVGKFGNSAHLAMSDLEKPLVEHRGTLTRADTEERRENKMKVVIETTKLEESKINELRAQRENAGFDDGETFAVAFSGGGIRAAAFQCGVLWKLAEMGKLKDVTYLSAVSGGGYIAMGFAAHCLAAYREKKPARHEVDDWYKDVVAKTVVRMQNNAGDFVRDFVRSGPGKPSDGSGCTSLPRVLDAPILFFTLILTLMVNPIFIFLCFMLPTALVTNAWFGDEMRSLFCDIHGPEKLSTFKFGTFSIGCVSSAAFTFLIWVLMHIAPFKDPHTGAKINDRVHPRKWFLIAHGLYAFFVRFSAVCWTLLAFLHATLVVQVLLFTQQRDDSRFYQKYCNAGVQGHCLEDGGCLPSLESHILLIVGLLFLASVVIMPWSGNSVTVFLACVFGPLLIFIFEMRLTQFVVFGPITGQDFFTGFGYNSNWYYIIGSVLFLNLLILPFYPEIRAILHTYYMRCLAGNFFPDGKDGNIVDLLECPYIPLILVTATSSDFRSPIGGDRDNLSEVSMTPLHVGSIETGFVPMHPERTMGKCTALTAAGCVDACALTLSSLLTMRFWLEILNLSWGDYVSFTSDERKTRGCCDFAGEWDSRFIQRMPADFSVWICFVLVFAGFVMDNLMCLKIAIGLFCFIMTLSFLCFKPLEKIFAVSPFIRQIHQGSMFCFRGETPPPMLYMTDGGCRDCTTINQLLMRRQPRILLVLAASDPHDELGVLRTAITMAKDGGDATF
;
A
#
# COMPACT_ATOMS: atom_id res chain seq x y z
N PHE A 1 -7.55 -7.68 -43.89
CA PHE A 1 -6.15 -7.45 -44.29
C PHE A 1 -6.13 -6.42 -45.41
N GLY A 2 -5.68 -5.21 -45.12
CA GLY A 2 -5.65 -4.10 -46.08
C GLY A 2 -6.23 -2.80 -45.54
N SER A 3 -5.45 -2.06 -44.74
CA SER A 3 -5.39 -0.59 -44.68
C SER A 3 -4.66 -0.14 -43.39
N SER A 4 -3.35 -0.36 -43.33
CA SER A 4 -2.47 0.15 -42.26
C SER A 4 -1.22 0.73 -42.90
N LEU A 5 -1.32 1.91 -43.52
CA LEU A 5 -0.17 2.66 -44.04
C LEU A 5 -0.61 4.04 -44.54
N CYS A 6 -1.15 4.89 -43.66
CA CYS A 6 -1.28 6.31 -43.98
C CYS A 6 -1.52 7.22 -42.75
N SER A 7 -0.56 7.33 -41.83
CA SER A 7 -0.41 8.52 -40.97
C SER A 7 0.96 8.59 -40.28
N LEU A 8 2.04 8.41 -41.05
CA LEU A 8 3.42 8.67 -40.60
C LEU A 8 3.87 10.00 -41.21
N ARG A 9 3.30 11.11 -40.75
CA ARG A 9 3.75 12.50 -41.05
C ARG A 9 3.02 13.50 -40.15
N CYS A 10 3.46 13.58 -38.89
CA CYS A 10 3.34 14.78 -38.04
C CYS A 10 4.23 14.64 -36.77
N PHE A 11 5.41 14.03 -36.88
CA PHE A 11 6.46 14.14 -35.86
C PHE A 11 7.33 15.35 -36.21
N GLY A 12 6.88 16.54 -35.79
CA GLY A 12 7.57 17.79 -36.13
C GLY A 12 7.56 18.90 -35.05
N CYS A 13 6.73 18.81 -34.01
CA CYS A 13 6.58 19.91 -33.04
C CYS A 13 6.68 19.52 -31.55
N VAL A 14 7.05 18.29 -31.19
CA VAL A 14 7.23 17.88 -29.77
C VAL A 14 8.68 18.08 -29.27
N GLY A 15 9.60 18.50 -30.14
CA GLY A 15 11.05 18.52 -29.87
C GLY A 15 11.62 19.68 -29.04
N LYS A 16 10.81 20.57 -28.43
CA LYS A 16 11.36 21.73 -27.69
C LYS A 16 10.92 21.94 -26.23
N PHE A 17 10.03 21.11 -25.68
CA PHE A 17 9.60 21.22 -24.27
C PHE A 17 10.29 20.24 -23.30
N GLY A 18 11.27 19.45 -23.78
CA GLY A 18 11.85 18.34 -23.04
C GLY A 18 12.95 18.66 -22.02
N ASN A 19 13.51 19.88 -22.02
CA ASN A 19 14.69 20.24 -21.21
C ASN A 19 14.43 21.25 -20.07
N SER A 20 13.19 21.71 -19.89
CA SER A 20 12.87 22.74 -18.87
C SER A 20 12.03 22.24 -17.69
N ALA A 21 11.70 20.94 -17.66
CA ALA A 21 10.87 20.34 -16.60
C ALA A 21 11.67 19.51 -15.59
N HIS A 22 12.97 19.81 -15.44
CA HIS A 22 13.66 19.59 -14.18
C HIS A 22 13.72 20.94 -13.49
N LEU A 23 12.72 21.27 -12.68
CA LEU A 23 12.97 22.16 -11.56
C LEU A 23 13.93 21.39 -10.65
N ALA A 24 15.22 21.63 -10.87
CA ALA A 24 16.28 20.97 -10.16
C ALA A 24 16.16 21.33 -8.68
N MET A 25 15.63 20.41 -7.86
CA MET A 25 15.67 20.51 -6.39
C MET A 25 17.10 20.79 -5.88
N SER A 26 18.14 20.41 -6.65
CA SER A 26 19.54 20.67 -6.33
C SER A 26 19.96 22.15 -6.38
N ASP A 27 19.26 23.01 -7.14
CA ASP A 27 19.59 24.44 -7.21
C ASP A 27 19.02 25.23 -6.01
N LEU A 28 18.13 24.60 -5.23
CA LEU A 28 17.56 25.11 -3.98
C LEU A 28 18.33 24.62 -2.72
N GLU A 29 19.35 23.77 -2.87
CA GLU A 29 20.06 23.06 -1.79
C GLU A 29 21.31 23.78 -1.22
N LYS A 30 21.40 25.12 -1.24
CA LYS A 30 22.49 25.77 -0.48
C LYS A 30 22.12 25.87 1.01
N PRO A 31 22.88 25.23 1.92
CA PRO A 31 22.62 25.36 3.35
C PRO A 31 22.93 26.80 3.79
N LEU A 32 21.94 27.49 4.36
CA LEU A 32 22.21 28.72 5.09
C LEU A 32 22.85 28.34 6.44
N VAL A 33 24.02 28.94 6.65
CA VAL A 33 24.97 28.79 7.76
C VAL A 33 24.31 28.52 9.13
N GLU A 34 24.90 27.58 9.89
CA GLU A 34 24.53 27.27 11.29
C GLU A 34 24.64 28.52 12.20
N HIS A 35 23.55 29.26 12.39
CA HIS A 35 23.45 30.23 13.48
C HIS A 35 22.74 29.60 14.70
N ARG A 36 23.55 29.28 15.73
CA ARG A 36 23.06 29.02 17.09
C ARG A 36 22.54 30.33 17.69
N GLY A 37 21.26 30.62 17.50
CA GLY A 37 20.58 31.77 18.07
C GLY A 37 19.05 31.70 17.93
N THR A 38 18.35 32.39 18.82
CA THR A 38 16.91 32.68 18.74
C THR A 38 16.61 33.36 17.40
N LEU A 39 15.57 32.90 16.68
CA LEU A 39 15.22 33.40 15.35
C LEU A 39 14.91 34.88 15.38
N THR A 40 15.45 35.62 14.41
CA THR A 40 14.97 36.96 14.10
C THR A 40 13.70 36.86 13.23
N ARG A 41 12.91 37.95 13.17
CA ARG A 41 11.74 38.04 12.29
C ARG A 41 12.10 37.80 10.80
N ALA A 42 13.29 38.25 10.39
CA ALA A 42 13.80 38.09 9.03
C ALA A 42 14.03 36.61 8.66
N ASP A 43 14.56 35.81 9.59
CA ASP A 43 14.78 34.37 9.36
C ASP A 43 13.46 33.60 9.17
N THR A 44 12.38 34.06 9.83
CA THR A 44 11.03 33.47 9.69
C THR A 44 10.40 33.83 8.34
N GLU A 45 10.72 35.02 7.83
CA GLU A 45 10.27 35.55 6.54
C GLU A 45 10.91 34.78 5.38
N GLU A 46 12.24 34.60 5.39
CA GLU A 46 13.00 33.84 4.37
C GLU A 46 12.58 32.36 4.29
N ARG A 47 12.14 31.77 5.41
CA ARG A 47 11.65 30.38 5.45
C ARG A 47 10.24 30.23 4.89
N ARG A 48 9.35 31.18 5.20
CA ARG A 48 8.05 31.29 4.53
C ARG A 48 8.24 31.48 3.03
N GLU A 49 9.24 32.27 2.62
CA GLU A 49 9.59 32.48 1.22
C GLU A 49 9.97 31.18 0.50
N ASN A 50 10.71 30.25 1.10
CA ASN A 50 11.09 28.99 0.44
C ASN A 50 9.94 27.98 0.26
N LYS A 51 9.09 27.78 1.28
CA LYS A 51 7.85 26.97 1.13
C LYS A 51 6.97 27.59 0.05
N MET A 52 6.81 28.91 0.12
CA MET A 52 6.06 29.68 -0.85
C MET A 52 6.69 29.60 -2.25
N LYS A 53 8.02 29.51 -2.38
CA LYS A 53 8.72 29.39 -3.66
C LYS A 53 8.37 28.10 -4.41
N VAL A 54 8.37 26.95 -3.73
CA VAL A 54 8.00 25.66 -4.34
C VAL A 54 6.53 25.68 -4.80
N VAL A 55 5.64 26.19 -3.94
CA VAL A 55 4.22 26.35 -4.29
C VAL A 55 4.07 27.33 -5.46
N ILE A 56 4.78 28.46 -5.45
CA ILE A 56 4.77 29.45 -6.53
C ILE A 56 5.27 28.85 -7.84
N GLU A 57 6.38 28.10 -7.85
CA GLU A 57 6.92 27.51 -9.08
C GLU A 57 5.98 26.48 -9.68
N THR A 58 5.40 25.62 -8.82
CA THR A 58 4.40 24.62 -9.22
C THR A 58 3.13 25.30 -9.73
N THR A 59 2.63 26.29 -9.00
CA THR A 59 1.45 27.08 -9.38
C THR A 59 1.69 27.85 -10.68
N LYS A 60 2.88 28.43 -10.89
CA LYS A 60 3.25 29.10 -12.15
C LYS A 60 3.24 28.15 -13.33
N LEU A 61 3.68 26.90 -13.16
CA LEU A 61 3.61 25.90 -14.21
C LEU A 61 2.15 25.58 -14.57
N GLU A 62 1.31 25.35 -13.55
CA GLU A 62 -0.12 25.12 -13.72
C GLU A 62 -0.83 26.32 -14.37
N GLU A 63 -0.62 27.53 -13.87
CA GLU A 63 -1.15 28.80 -14.40
C GLU A 63 -0.69 29.04 -15.83
N SER A 64 0.59 28.84 -16.14
CA SER A 64 1.11 28.95 -17.50
C SER A 64 0.39 27.98 -18.43
N LYS A 65 0.11 26.75 -17.97
CA LYS A 65 -0.60 25.77 -18.79
C LYS A 65 -2.07 26.14 -18.94
N ILE A 66 -2.72 26.59 -17.87
CA ILE A 66 -4.11 27.08 -17.91
C ILE A 66 -4.21 28.24 -18.90
N ASN A 67 -3.32 29.22 -18.84
CA ASN A 67 -3.28 30.37 -19.74
C ASN A 67 -3.01 29.95 -21.19
N GLU A 68 -2.12 28.98 -21.43
CA GLU A 68 -1.90 28.42 -22.76
C GLU A 68 -3.16 27.76 -23.32
N LEU A 69 -3.82 26.90 -22.54
CA LEU A 69 -5.05 26.23 -22.95
C LEU A 69 -6.19 27.23 -23.19
N ARG A 70 -6.27 28.29 -22.37
CA ARG A 70 -7.24 29.37 -22.54
C ARG A 70 -6.93 30.23 -23.76
N ALA A 71 -5.68 30.56 -24.03
CA ALA A 71 -5.29 31.25 -25.26
C ALA A 71 -5.66 30.44 -26.52
N GLN A 72 -5.61 29.11 -26.47
CA GLN A 72 -6.13 28.27 -27.55
C GLN A 72 -7.64 28.43 -27.74
N ARG A 73 -8.38 28.70 -26.66
CA ARG A 73 -9.79 29.12 -26.72
C ARG A 73 -9.87 30.54 -27.28
N GLU A 74 -9.20 31.54 -26.71
CA GLU A 74 -9.28 32.94 -27.15
C GLU A 74 -8.95 33.14 -28.64
N ASN A 75 -7.99 32.40 -29.19
CA ASN A 75 -7.69 32.38 -30.62
C ASN A 75 -8.84 31.79 -31.48
N ALA A 76 -9.74 31.02 -30.87
CA ALA A 76 -11.03 30.61 -31.42
C ALA A 76 -12.18 31.59 -31.09
N GLY A 77 -11.88 32.70 -30.40
CA GLY A 77 -12.74 33.87 -30.19
C GLY A 77 -13.49 33.96 -28.86
N PHE A 78 -13.14 33.21 -27.81
CA PHE A 78 -13.89 33.30 -26.53
C PHE A 78 -13.59 34.60 -25.75
N ASP A 79 -14.63 35.14 -25.10
CA ASP A 79 -14.48 36.17 -24.07
C ASP A 79 -14.59 35.46 -22.73
N ASP A 80 -13.45 35.32 -22.07
CA ASP A 80 -13.32 34.58 -20.83
C ASP A 80 -13.90 35.42 -19.68
N GLY A 81 -14.94 34.91 -19.01
CA GLY A 81 -15.55 35.59 -17.89
C GLY A 81 -14.66 35.61 -16.65
N GLU A 82 -15.17 36.20 -15.57
CA GLU A 82 -14.46 36.20 -14.29
C GLU A 82 -14.25 34.75 -13.78
N THR A 83 -12.98 34.37 -13.66
CA THR A 83 -12.57 33.00 -13.40
C THR A 83 -12.76 32.58 -11.95
N PHE A 84 -13.01 31.30 -11.72
CA PHE A 84 -13.07 30.73 -10.38
C PHE A 84 -12.62 29.27 -10.37
N ALA A 85 -12.27 28.77 -9.19
CA ALA A 85 -11.97 27.37 -8.95
C ALA A 85 -13.14 26.67 -8.28
N VAL A 86 -13.25 25.35 -8.47
CA VAL A 86 -14.29 24.51 -7.86
C VAL A 86 -13.61 23.45 -6.98
N ALA A 87 -14.12 23.28 -5.75
CA ALA A 87 -13.70 22.23 -4.83
C ALA A 87 -14.84 21.25 -4.59
N PHE A 88 -14.62 19.98 -4.92
CA PHE A 88 -15.54 18.87 -4.69
C PHE A 88 -15.06 18.04 -3.50
N SER A 89 -15.78 18.13 -2.37
CA SER A 89 -15.44 17.38 -1.16
C SER A 89 -15.60 15.86 -1.32
N GLY A 90 -15.02 15.11 -0.38
CA GLY A 90 -15.27 13.69 -0.22
C GLY A 90 -16.66 13.39 0.35
N GLY A 91 -16.97 12.09 0.45
CA GLY A 91 -18.28 11.59 0.92
C GLY A 91 -18.85 10.41 0.11
N GLY A 92 -18.03 9.80 -0.76
CA GLY A 92 -18.40 8.65 -1.59
C GLY A 92 -19.46 8.98 -2.65
N ILE A 93 -20.21 7.95 -3.09
CA ILE A 93 -21.19 8.07 -4.17
C ILE A 93 -22.30 9.12 -3.91
N ARG A 94 -22.60 9.41 -2.63
CA ARG A 94 -23.59 10.44 -2.27
C ARG A 94 -23.08 11.85 -2.58
N ALA A 95 -21.83 12.13 -2.23
CA ALA A 95 -21.18 13.40 -2.57
C ALA A 95 -21.08 13.57 -4.09
N ALA A 96 -20.70 12.51 -4.79
CA ALA A 96 -20.66 12.47 -6.24
C ALA A 96 -22.03 12.87 -6.87
N ALA A 97 -23.14 12.37 -6.32
CA ALA A 97 -24.48 12.65 -6.86
C ALA A 97 -24.85 14.13 -6.69
N PHE A 98 -24.54 14.71 -5.53
CA PHE A 98 -24.73 16.14 -5.29
C PHE A 98 -23.88 17.01 -6.21
N GLN A 99 -22.60 16.65 -6.38
CA GLN A 99 -21.65 17.38 -7.24
C GLN A 99 -22.03 17.29 -8.72
N CYS A 100 -22.61 16.18 -9.18
CA CYS A 100 -23.21 16.09 -10.52
C CYS A 100 -24.32 17.12 -10.74
N GLY A 101 -25.17 17.35 -9.74
CA GLY A 101 -26.19 18.39 -9.80
C GLY A 101 -25.59 19.80 -9.89
N VAL A 102 -24.51 20.06 -9.14
CA VAL A 102 -23.79 21.34 -9.24
C VAL A 102 -23.13 21.50 -10.61
N LEU A 103 -22.51 20.45 -11.14
CA LEU A 103 -21.90 20.45 -12.46
C LEU A 103 -22.94 20.75 -13.56
N TRP A 104 -24.12 20.12 -13.48
CA TRP A 104 -25.25 20.43 -14.35
C TRP A 104 -25.64 21.90 -14.24
N LYS A 105 -25.74 22.43 -13.02
CA LYS A 105 -26.14 23.83 -12.83
C LYS A 105 -25.12 24.82 -13.40
N LEU A 106 -23.83 24.54 -13.25
CA LEU A 106 -22.76 25.35 -13.86
C LEU A 106 -22.82 25.31 -15.40
N ALA A 107 -23.18 24.16 -15.99
CA ALA A 107 -23.39 24.04 -17.43
C ALA A 107 -24.60 24.87 -17.91
N GLU A 108 -25.74 24.80 -17.21
CA GLU A 108 -26.93 25.59 -17.51
C GLU A 108 -26.64 27.10 -17.50
N MET A 109 -25.81 27.53 -16.55
CA MET A 109 -25.43 28.94 -16.39
C MET A 109 -24.35 29.39 -17.38
N GLY A 110 -23.81 28.50 -18.22
CA GLY A 110 -22.70 28.80 -19.12
C GLY A 110 -21.42 29.17 -18.37
N LYS A 111 -21.25 28.68 -17.13
CA LYS A 111 -20.14 29.04 -16.22
C LYS A 111 -19.01 28.02 -16.16
N LEU A 112 -19.16 26.84 -16.77
CA LEU A 112 -18.10 25.83 -16.78
C LEU A 112 -16.83 26.27 -17.55
N LYS A 113 -16.98 27.11 -18.57
CA LYS A 113 -15.84 27.68 -19.30
C LYS A 113 -14.95 28.58 -18.44
N ASP A 114 -15.53 29.20 -17.41
CA ASP A 114 -14.84 30.13 -16.50
C ASP A 114 -14.03 29.38 -15.41
N VAL A 115 -14.21 28.05 -15.28
CA VAL A 115 -13.53 27.24 -14.27
C VAL A 115 -12.06 27.01 -14.64
N THR A 116 -11.14 27.39 -13.75
CA THR A 116 -9.68 27.20 -13.93
C THR A 116 -9.19 25.89 -13.34
N TYR A 117 -9.63 25.59 -12.11
CA TYR A 117 -9.29 24.40 -11.36
C TYR A 117 -10.55 23.64 -10.96
N LEU A 118 -10.49 22.31 -11.07
CA LEU A 118 -11.45 21.41 -10.45
C LEU A 118 -10.70 20.51 -9.48
N SER A 119 -10.69 20.91 -8.21
CA SER A 119 -10.08 20.18 -7.11
C SER A 119 -11.09 19.21 -6.52
N ALA A 120 -10.70 17.97 -6.29
CA ALA A 120 -11.62 16.95 -5.82
C ALA A 120 -10.95 15.85 -4.99
N VAL A 121 -11.74 15.20 -4.14
CA VAL A 121 -11.28 14.04 -3.35
C VAL A 121 -12.37 13.00 -3.23
N SER A 122 -11.97 11.72 -3.14
CA SER A 122 -12.88 10.60 -2.94
C SER A 122 -14.03 10.59 -3.95
N GLY A 123 -15.29 10.63 -3.51
CA GLY A 123 -16.47 10.70 -4.38
C GLY A 123 -16.45 11.88 -5.36
N GLY A 124 -15.86 13.02 -4.97
CA GLY A 124 -15.62 14.14 -5.90
C GLY A 124 -14.67 13.78 -7.04
N GLY A 125 -13.69 12.92 -6.76
CA GLY A 125 -12.78 12.39 -7.78
C GLY A 125 -13.51 11.63 -8.87
N TYR A 126 -14.58 10.88 -8.55
CA TYR A 126 -15.39 10.16 -9.54
C TYR A 126 -15.95 11.11 -10.60
N ILE A 127 -16.53 12.21 -10.14
CA ILE A 127 -17.22 13.17 -11.01
C ILE A 127 -16.23 14.06 -11.72
N ALA A 128 -15.18 14.52 -11.03
CA ALA A 128 -14.15 15.34 -11.65
C ALA A 128 -13.45 14.60 -12.80
N MET A 129 -13.03 13.35 -12.56
CA MET A 129 -12.38 12.52 -13.59
C MET A 129 -13.36 12.04 -14.66
N GLY A 130 -14.58 11.66 -14.29
CA GLY A 130 -15.63 11.28 -15.24
C GLY A 130 -15.99 12.42 -16.20
N PHE A 131 -16.21 13.62 -15.66
CA PHE A 131 -16.43 14.83 -16.45
C PHE A 131 -15.26 15.12 -17.39
N ALA A 132 -14.02 15.07 -16.89
CA ALA A 132 -12.83 15.30 -17.69
C ALA A 132 -12.71 14.26 -18.82
N ALA A 133 -12.95 12.98 -18.53
CA ALA A 133 -12.92 11.92 -19.53
C ALA A 133 -14.01 12.12 -20.60
N HIS A 134 -15.23 12.50 -20.21
CA HIS A 134 -16.31 12.81 -21.16
C HIS A 134 -16.01 14.05 -22.00
N CYS A 135 -15.42 15.10 -21.44
CA CYS A 135 -14.93 16.26 -22.18
C CYS A 135 -13.89 15.85 -23.23
N LEU A 136 -12.90 15.03 -22.84
CA LEU A 136 -11.85 14.58 -23.74
C LEU A 136 -12.41 13.74 -24.90
N ALA A 137 -13.31 12.80 -24.58
CA ALA A 137 -13.96 11.97 -25.59
C ALA A 137 -14.79 12.81 -26.57
N ALA A 138 -15.63 13.72 -26.07
CA ALA A 138 -16.44 14.60 -26.91
C ALA A 138 -15.58 15.54 -27.76
N TYR A 139 -14.47 16.05 -27.21
CA TYR A 139 -13.53 16.91 -27.94
C TYR A 139 -12.80 16.16 -29.07
N ARG A 140 -12.42 14.89 -28.83
CA ARG A 140 -11.82 14.01 -29.85
C ARG A 140 -12.81 13.64 -30.95
N GLU A 141 -14.10 13.53 -30.64
CA GLU A 141 -15.17 13.29 -31.62
C GLU A 141 -15.46 14.53 -32.47
N LYS A 142 -15.80 15.66 -31.82
CA LYS A 142 -16.09 16.93 -32.48
C LYS A 142 -15.64 18.09 -31.60
N LYS A 143 -14.69 18.86 -32.10
CA LYS A 143 -14.29 20.12 -31.47
C LYS A 143 -15.45 21.12 -31.51
N PRO A 144 -15.85 21.72 -30.38
CA PRO A 144 -16.97 22.65 -30.36
C PRO A 144 -16.63 23.94 -31.11
N ALA A 145 -17.59 24.44 -31.90
CA ALA A 145 -17.49 25.78 -32.47
C ALA A 145 -17.73 26.84 -31.39
N ARG A 146 -17.27 28.08 -31.62
CA ARG A 146 -17.32 29.18 -30.66
C ARG A 146 -18.69 29.39 -29.99
N HIS A 147 -19.76 29.40 -30.80
CA HIS A 147 -21.12 29.67 -30.31
C HIS A 147 -21.80 28.43 -29.70
N GLU A 148 -21.18 27.25 -29.81
CA GLU A 148 -21.74 25.98 -29.36
C GLU A 148 -21.15 25.53 -28.01
N VAL A 149 -20.16 26.22 -27.43
CA VAL A 149 -19.45 25.71 -26.24
C VAL A 149 -20.35 25.52 -25.03
N ASP A 150 -21.26 26.45 -24.77
CA ASP A 150 -22.16 26.32 -23.63
C ASP A 150 -23.10 25.11 -23.82
N ASP A 151 -23.56 24.87 -25.05
CA ASP A 151 -24.39 23.70 -25.38
C ASP A 151 -23.58 22.40 -25.43
N TRP A 152 -22.31 22.46 -25.84
CA TRP A 152 -21.36 21.35 -25.77
C TRP A 152 -21.10 20.94 -24.33
N TYR A 153 -20.87 21.89 -23.42
CA TYR A 153 -20.76 21.60 -21.99
C TYR A 153 -22.05 20.99 -21.45
N LYS A 154 -23.24 21.50 -21.82
CA LYS A 154 -24.51 20.88 -21.41
C LYS A 154 -24.61 19.43 -21.91
N ASP A 155 -24.26 19.14 -23.16
CA ASP A 155 -24.26 17.78 -23.70
C ASP A 155 -23.28 16.86 -22.97
N VAL A 156 -22.03 17.31 -22.76
CA VAL A 156 -21.00 16.54 -22.05
C VAL A 156 -21.40 16.27 -20.60
N VAL A 157 -21.94 17.27 -19.90
CA VAL A 157 -22.40 17.11 -18.52
C VAL A 157 -23.64 16.25 -18.47
N ALA A 158 -24.59 16.38 -19.40
CA ALA A 158 -25.73 15.48 -19.51
C ALA A 158 -25.28 14.03 -19.67
N LYS A 159 -24.32 13.75 -20.58
CA LYS A 159 -23.72 12.43 -20.75
C LYS A 159 -23.08 11.93 -19.46
N THR A 160 -22.32 12.78 -18.76
CA THR A 160 -21.68 12.43 -17.48
C THR A 160 -22.72 12.11 -16.40
N VAL A 161 -23.76 12.92 -16.26
CA VAL A 161 -24.84 12.74 -15.26
C VAL A 161 -25.67 11.50 -15.56
N VAL A 162 -26.08 11.30 -16.82
CA VAL A 162 -26.83 10.11 -17.25
C VAL A 162 -25.99 8.85 -17.05
N ARG A 163 -24.69 8.91 -17.38
CA ARG A 163 -23.74 7.83 -17.12
C ARG A 163 -23.71 7.50 -15.63
N MET A 164 -23.51 8.49 -14.77
CA MET A 164 -23.55 8.28 -13.32
C MET A 164 -24.88 7.68 -12.87
N GLN A 165 -26.02 8.27 -13.23
CA GLN A 165 -27.34 7.82 -12.76
C GLN A 165 -27.65 6.38 -13.16
N ASN A 166 -27.29 5.99 -14.38
CA ASN A 166 -27.50 4.63 -14.89
C ASN A 166 -26.55 3.62 -14.26
N ASN A 167 -25.37 4.06 -13.81
CA ASN A 167 -24.27 3.21 -13.37
C ASN A 167 -23.84 3.48 -11.92
N ALA A 168 -24.71 4.11 -11.11
CA ALA A 168 -24.45 4.45 -9.72
C ALA A 168 -24.28 3.17 -8.88
N GLY A 169 -23.03 2.77 -8.69
CA GLY A 169 -22.61 1.61 -7.92
C GLY A 169 -21.09 1.48 -8.01
N ASP A 170 -20.42 1.38 -6.88
CA ASP A 170 -18.94 1.37 -6.85
C ASP A 170 -18.38 -0.01 -7.21
N PHE A 171 -19.09 -1.10 -6.88
CA PHE A 171 -18.61 -2.47 -7.02
C PHE A 171 -19.60 -3.46 -7.64
N VAL A 172 -20.90 -3.27 -7.39
CA VAL A 172 -21.97 -4.17 -7.85
C VAL A 172 -23.10 -3.32 -8.37
N ARG A 173 -23.73 -3.79 -9.43
CA ARG A 173 -24.91 -3.15 -9.99
C ARG A 173 -26.15 -3.96 -9.67
N ASP A 174 -27.22 -3.24 -9.34
CA ASP A 174 -28.52 -3.86 -9.18
C ASP A 174 -29.02 -4.37 -10.54
N PHE A 175 -28.87 -5.68 -10.76
CA PHE A 175 -29.35 -6.35 -11.96
C PHE A 175 -30.88 -6.44 -12.00
N VAL A 176 -31.58 -6.25 -10.89
CA VAL A 176 -33.06 -6.22 -10.84
C VAL A 176 -33.57 -4.99 -11.56
N ARG A 177 -32.94 -3.83 -11.32
CA ARG A 177 -33.32 -2.56 -11.98
C ARG A 177 -32.75 -2.42 -13.38
N SER A 178 -31.53 -2.91 -13.61
CA SER A 178 -30.77 -2.59 -14.82
C SER A 178 -30.72 -3.74 -15.84
N GLY A 179 -31.25 -4.91 -15.49
CA GLY A 179 -31.23 -6.13 -16.29
C GLY A 179 -29.99 -6.99 -16.04
N PRO A 180 -30.10 -8.34 -16.13
CA PRO A 180 -29.01 -9.26 -15.80
C PRO A 180 -27.96 -9.42 -16.90
N GLY A 181 -28.24 -8.93 -18.11
CA GLY A 181 -27.43 -9.13 -19.29
C GLY A 181 -26.12 -8.33 -19.32
N LYS A 182 -25.42 -8.41 -20.44
CA LYS A 182 -24.21 -7.62 -20.69
C LYS A 182 -24.59 -6.16 -20.96
N PRO A 183 -23.91 -5.19 -20.32
CA PRO A 183 -24.13 -3.77 -20.61
C PRO A 183 -23.75 -3.42 -22.05
N SER A 184 -24.62 -2.67 -22.75
CA SER A 184 -24.38 -2.19 -24.11
C SER A 184 -23.45 -0.98 -24.17
N ASP A 185 -23.26 -0.29 -23.05
CA ASP A 185 -22.50 0.95 -22.87
C ASP A 185 -21.13 0.73 -22.20
N GLY A 186 -20.64 -0.53 -22.19
CA GLY A 186 -19.34 -0.90 -21.64
C GLY A 186 -19.19 -0.76 -20.12
N SER A 187 -20.29 -0.51 -19.40
CA SER A 187 -20.27 -0.35 -17.93
C SER A 187 -20.01 -1.64 -17.16
N GLY A 188 -19.74 -1.52 -15.86
CA GLY A 188 -19.44 -2.65 -14.99
C GLY A 188 -17.96 -2.93 -14.84
N CYS A 189 -17.63 -3.82 -13.91
CA CYS A 189 -16.25 -4.09 -13.52
C CYS A 189 -15.54 -5.08 -14.48
N THR A 190 -16.33 -5.89 -15.20
CA THR A 190 -15.84 -6.89 -16.15
C THR A 190 -16.71 -6.89 -17.40
N SER A 191 -16.24 -7.55 -18.46
CA SER A 191 -17.00 -7.71 -19.70
C SER A 191 -18.12 -8.77 -19.60
N LEU A 192 -18.37 -9.31 -18.41
CA LEU A 192 -19.34 -10.35 -18.12
C LEU A 192 -20.75 -9.78 -17.83
N PRO A 193 -21.80 -10.61 -17.85
CA PRO A 193 -23.16 -10.17 -17.50
C PRO A 193 -23.27 -9.66 -16.06
N ARG A 194 -24.12 -8.64 -15.82
CA ARG A 194 -24.28 -7.98 -14.51
C ARG A 194 -24.71 -8.90 -13.38
N VAL A 195 -25.42 -9.99 -13.69
CA VAL A 195 -25.77 -11.02 -12.67
C VAL A 195 -24.53 -11.65 -12.03
N LEU A 196 -23.38 -11.58 -12.69
CA LEU A 196 -22.10 -12.06 -12.18
C LEU A 196 -21.33 -11.00 -11.38
N ASP A 197 -21.75 -9.72 -11.34
CA ASP A 197 -21.02 -8.67 -10.61
C ASP A 197 -20.87 -9.01 -9.12
N ALA A 198 -21.95 -9.47 -8.46
CA ALA A 198 -21.88 -9.84 -7.05
C ALA A 198 -21.04 -11.11 -6.83
N PRO A 199 -21.25 -12.23 -7.55
CA PRO A 199 -20.36 -13.40 -7.48
C PRO A 199 -18.88 -13.07 -7.73
N ILE A 200 -18.58 -12.21 -8.71
CA ILE A 200 -17.22 -11.77 -9.02
C ILE A 200 -16.65 -10.93 -7.88
N LEU A 201 -17.42 -10.01 -7.31
CA LEU A 201 -16.99 -9.26 -6.12
C LEU A 201 -16.70 -10.21 -4.95
N PHE A 202 -17.60 -11.15 -4.65
CA PHE A 202 -17.40 -12.11 -3.57
C PHE A 202 -16.15 -12.97 -3.81
N PHE A 203 -15.97 -13.47 -5.03
CA PHE A 203 -14.79 -14.24 -5.41
C PHE A 203 -13.51 -13.41 -5.31
N THR A 204 -13.53 -12.16 -5.80
CA THR A 204 -12.40 -11.23 -5.74
C THR A 204 -12.06 -10.92 -4.30
N LEU A 205 -13.05 -10.66 -3.44
CA LEU A 205 -12.86 -10.41 -2.03
C LEU A 205 -12.27 -11.63 -1.31
N ILE A 206 -12.82 -12.82 -1.54
CA ILE A 206 -12.28 -14.07 -0.96
C ILE A 206 -10.83 -14.27 -1.43
N LEU A 207 -10.58 -14.14 -2.72
CA LEU A 207 -9.24 -14.27 -3.30
C LEU A 207 -8.28 -13.29 -2.63
N THR A 208 -8.63 -12.00 -2.58
CA THR A 208 -7.84 -10.94 -1.95
C THR A 208 -7.57 -11.24 -0.48
N LEU A 209 -8.59 -11.61 0.30
CA LEU A 209 -8.47 -11.98 1.71
C LEU A 209 -7.52 -13.17 1.93
N MET A 210 -7.43 -14.08 0.95
CA MET A 210 -6.60 -15.28 1.00
C MET A 210 -5.19 -15.08 0.43
N VAL A 211 -4.91 -14.00 -0.31
CA VAL A 211 -3.56 -13.74 -0.85
C VAL A 211 -2.52 -13.74 0.28
N ASN A 212 -2.64 -12.82 1.24
CA ASN A 212 -1.61 -12.66 2.25
C ASN A 212 -1.52 -13.86 3.22
N PRO A 213 -2.62 -14.53 3.65
CA PRO A 213 -2.51 -15.76 4.43
C PRO A 213 -1.79 -16.89 3.69
N ILE A 214 -2.06 -17.08 2.39
CA ILE A 214 -1.36 -18.06 1.56
C ILE A 214 0.12 -17.70 1.46
N PHE A 215 0.45 -16.44 1.17
CA PHE A 215 1.84 -16.00 1.07
C PHE A 215 2.57 -16.08 2.41
N ILE A 216 1.91 -15.77 3.53
CA ILE A 216 2.47 -15.93 4.87
C ILE A 216 2.80 -17.40 5.13
N PHE A 217 1.89 -18.30 4.77
CA PHE A 217 2.12 -19.73 4.89
C PHE A 217 3.32 -20.19 4.04
N LEU A 218 3.35 -19.83 2.76
CA LEU A 218 4.35 -20.26 1.80
C LEU A 218 5.73 -19.66 2.03
N CYS A 219 5.79 -18.36 2.35
CA CYS A 219 7.04 -17.60 2.42
C CYS A 219 7.61 -17.50 3.83
N PHE A 220 6.80 -17.66 4.88
CA PHE A 220 7.26 -17.46 6.26
C PHE A 220 7.04 -18.70 7.13
N MET A 221 5.82 -19.21 7.25
CA MET A 221 5.49 -20.33 8.16
C MET A 221 6.21 -21.61 7.78
N LEU A 222 6.02 -22.08 6.54
CA LEU A 222 6.65 -23.32 6.08
C LEU A 222 8.19 -23.23 6.10
N PRO A 223 8.83 -22.17 5.55
CA PRO A 223 10.27 -21.99 5.68
C PRO A 223 10.75 -21.94 7.14
N THR A 224 10.00 -21.31 8.06
CA THR A 224 10.36 -21.25 9.48
C THR A 224 10.34 -22.63 10.13
N ALA A 225 9.33 -23.45 9.87
CA ALA A 225 9.28 -24.83 10.35
C ALA A 225 10.44 -25.68 9.80
N LEU A 226 10.77 -25.54 8.51
CA LEU A 226 11.91 -26.24 7.88
C LEU A 226 13.25 -25.81 8.46
N VAL A 227 13.46 -24.49 8.65
CA VAL A 227 14.65 -23.93 9.28
C VAL A 227 14.78 -24.41 10.71
N THR A 228 13.68 -24.43 11.45
CA THR A 228 13.63 -24.91 12.83
C THR A 228 14.09 -26.37 12.91
N ASN A 229 13.59 -27.22 12.03
CA ASN A 229 14.03 -28.62 11.96
C ASN A 229 15.50 -28.76 11.60
N ALA A 230 15.99 -27.97 10.64
CA ALA A 230 17.37 -28.04 10.18
C ALA A 230 18.40 -27.53 11.22
N TRP A 231 18.03 -26.56 12.07
CA TRP A 231 18.94 -25.96 13.07
C TRP A 231 18.77 -26.51 14.48
N PHE A 232 17.52 -26.71 14.91
CA PHE A 232 17.18 -27.05 16.29
C PHE A 232 16.56 -28.45 16.41
N GLY A 233 16.20 -29.08 15.28
CA GLY A 233 15.48 -30.36 15.29
C GLY A 233 16.21 -31.46 16.04
N ASP A 234 17.54 -31.56 15.90
CA ASP A 234 18.33 -32.59 16.60
C ASP A 234 18.37 -32.36 18.12
N GLU A 235 18.54 -31.13 18.57
CA GLU A 235 18.50 -30.78 20.00
C GLU A 235 17.11 -31.04 20.59
N MET A 236 16.05 -30.64 19.87
CA MET A 236 14.66 -30.85 20.27
C MET A 236 14.31 -32.34 20.34
N ARG A 237 14.68 -33.13 19.32
CA ARG A 237 14.48 -34.59 19.31
C ARG A 237 15.28 -35.28 20.41
N SER A 238 16.52 -34.86 20.64
CA SER A 238 17.37 -35.40 21.70
C SER A 238 16.72 -35.23 23.08
N LEU A 239 16.23 -34.03 23.42
CA LEU A 239 15.52 -33.79 24.68
C LEU A 239 14.18 -34.54 24.75
N PHE A 240 13.47 -34.66 23.64
CA PHE A 240 12.23 -35.45 23.54
C PHE A 240 12.48 -36.96 23.73
N CYS A 241 13.66 -37.47 23.36
CA CYS A 241 14.00 -38.87 23.55
C CYS A 241 14.73 -39.17 24.88
N ASP A 242 15.13 -38.14 25.63
CA ASP A 242 15.71 -38.30 26.97
C ASP A 242 14.64 -38.70 28.00
N ILE A 243 14.94 -39.71 28.82
CA ILE A 243 14.09 -40.20 29.91
C ILE A 243 13.85 -39.09 30.94
N HIS A 244 14.86 -38.26 31.23
CA HIS A 244 14.75 -37.11 32.13
C HIS A 244 14.36 -35.81 31.41
N GLY A 245 13.87 -35.89 30.18
CA GLY A 245 13.46 -34.74 29.38
C GLY A 245 12.47 -33.77 30.06
N PRO A 246 11.41 -34.24 30.76
CA PRO A 246 10.46 -33.33 31.43
C PRO A 246 11.10 -32.48 32.53
N GLU A 247 12.03 -33.06 33.30
CA GLU A 247 12.74 -32.37 34.39
C GLU A 247 13.73 -31.34 33.83
N LYS A 248 14.42 -31.70 32.74
CA LYS A 248 15.39 -30.83 32.05
C LYS A 248 14.75 -29.69 31.27
N LEU A 249 13.45 -29.76 30.99
CA LEU A 249 12.70 -28.78 30.18
C LEU A 249 12.84 -27.34 30.70
N SER A 250 12.82 -27.16 32.03
CA SER A 250 12.90 -25.86 32.69
C SER A 250 14.29 -25.19 32.61
N THR A 251 15.34 -25.98 32.38
CA THR A 251 16.74 -25.52 32.36
C THR A 251 17.37 -25.60 30.98
N PHE A 252 16.66 -26.21 30.01
CA PHE A 252 17.10 -26.35 28.63
C PHE A 252 17.28 -24.98 27.96
N LYS A 253 18.34 -24.83 27.17
CA LYS A 253 18.63 -23.61 26.40
C LYS A 253 19.08 -24.00 25.00
N PHE A 254 18.56 -23.31 24.00
CA PHE A 254 19.04 -23.38 22.63
C PHE A 254 20.38 -22.63 22.52
N GLY A 255 21.47 -23.28 22.95
CA GLY A 255 22.81 -22.75 23.26
C GLY A 255 23.17 -21.38 22.66
N THR A 256 23.80 -21.39 21.48
CA THR A 256 24.31 -20.16 20.81
C THR A 256 23.20 -19.21 20.38
N PHE A 257 22.00 -19.72 20.07
CA PHE A 257 20.86 -18.91 19.66
C PHE A 257 20.33 -18.04 20.81
N SER A 258 20.27 -18.59 22.02
CA SER A 258 19.88 -17.86 23.24
C SER A 258 20.84 -16.70 23.52
N ILE A 259 22.15 -16.92 23.32
CA ILE A 259 23.17 -15.86 23.43
C ILE A 259 22.94 -14.80 22.35
N GLY A 260 22.70 -15.22 21.10
CA GLY A 260 22.39 -14.31 19.99
C GLY A 260 21.18 -13.40 20.26
N CYS A 261 20.12 -13.93 20.88
CA CYS A 261 18.95 -13.15 21.28
C CYS A 261 19.32 -12.03 22.28
N VAL A 262 20.07 -12.37 23.32
CA VAL A 262 20.55 -11.39 24.30
C VAL A 262 21.48 -10.36 23.66
N SER A 263 22.41 -10.79 22.81
CA SER A 263 23.31 -9.90 22.07
C SER A 263 22.55 -8.94 21.15
N SER A 264 21.50 -9.40 20.47
CA SER A 264 20.67 -8.55 19.60
C SER A 264 19.93 -7.46 20.38
N ALA A 265 19.39 -7.80 21.56
CA ALA A 265 18.74 -6.83 22.44
C ALA A 265 19.75 -5.80 22.99
N ALA A 266 20.93 -6.26 23.41
CA ALA A 266 22.01 -5.38 23.87
C ALA A 266 22.47 -4.42 22.75
N PHE A 267 22.60 -4.91 21.52
CA PHE A 267 22.96 -4.08 20.37
C PHE A 267 21.88 -3.07 20.03
N THR A 268 20.60 -3.48 20.09
CA THR A 268 19.46 -2.56 19.92
C THR A 268 19.47 -1.43 20.94
N PHE A 269 19.71 -1.76 22.21
CA PHE A 269 19.83 -0.77 23.27
C PHE A 269 21.03 0.16 23.05
N LEU A 270 22.17 -0.38 22.62
CA LEU A 270 23.35 0.43 22.28
C LEU A 270 23.05 1.44 21.17
N ILE A 271 22.41 1.03 20.06
CA ILE A 271 22.02 1.95 18.99
C ILE A 271 21.03 3.00 19.50
N TRP A 272 20.06 2.60 20.32
CA TRP A 272 19.12 3.53 20.94
C TRP A 272 19.84 4.60 21.77
N VAL A 273 20.81 4.21 22.60
CA VAL A 273 21.65 5.16 23.35
C VAL A 273 22.42 6.08 22.40
N LEU A 274 23.03 5.54 21.34
CA LEU A 274 23.75 6.33 20.35
C LEU A 274 22.85 7.39 19.71
N MET A 275 21.60 7.06 19.38
CA MET A 275 20.61 7.99 18.81
C MET A 275 20.21 9.15 19.74
N HIS A 276 20.65 9.16 21.01
CA HIS A 276 20.46 10.29 21.93
C HIS A 276 21.69 11.21 22.01
N ILE A 277 22.79 10.84 21.35
CA ILE A 277 24.09 11.52 21.42
C ILE A 277 24.46 12.06 20.02
N ALA A 278 25.15 13.20 19.96
CA ALA A 278 25.69 13.70 18.69
C ALA A 278 26.78 12.75 18.15
N PRO A 279 26.87 12.49 16.84
CA PRO A 279 26.13 13.08 15.71
C PRO A 279 24.85 12.33 15.29
N PHE A 280 24.40 11.33 16.04
CA PHE A 280 23.28 10.43 15.71
C PHE A 280 21.93 10.90 16.25
N LYS A 281 21.88 12.05 16.93
CA LYS A 281 20.64 12.61 17.46
C LYS A 281 19.62 12.91 16.37
N ASP A 282 18.35 12.58 16.63
CA ASP A 282 17.24 12.90 15.72
C ASP A 282 17.19 14.41 15.45
N PRO A 283 17.39 14.85 14.19
CA PRO A 283 17.47 16.25 13.81
C PRO A 283 16.13 16.99 13.96
N HIS A 284 14.99 16.27 14.02
CA HIS A 284 13.70 16.89 14.36
C HIS A 284 13.64 17.32 15.83
N THR A 285 14.49 16.73 16.69
CA THR A 285 14.53 17.04 18.12
C THR A 285 15.29 18.35 18.35
N GLY A 286 14.56 19.45 18.27
CA GLY A 286 15.09 20.81 18.32
C GLY A 286 15.02 21.55 16.98
N ALA A 287 14.46 20.92 15.94
CA ALA A 287 14.09 21.61 14.72
C ALA A 287 13.00 22.67 15.03
N LYS A 288 13.18 23.87 14.50
CA LYS A 288 12.18 24.94 14.62
C LYS A 288 10.98 24.57 13.74
N ILE A 289 9.78 25.02 14.16
CA ILE A 289 8.55 24.79 13.41
C ILE A 289 8.71 25.39 12.00
N ASN A 290 8.29 24.65 10.97
CA ASN A 290 8.39 24.97 9.53
C ASN A 290 9.81 24.94 8.91
N ASP A 291 10.85 24.48 9.63
CA ASP A 291 12.20 24.35 9.06
C ASP A 291 12.36 23.07 8.27
N ARG A 292 12.92 23.11 7.06
CA ARG A 292 13.34 21.87 6.42
C ARG A 292 14.49 21.24 7.23
N VAL A 293 14.24 20.03 7.71
CA VAL A 293 15.16 19.23 8.50
C VAL A 293 16.06 18.48 7.55
N HIS A 294 17.36 18.71 7.66
CA HIS A 294 18.38 18.00 6.89
C HIS A 294 19.00 16.90 7.75
N PRO A 295 18.54 15.64 7.61
CA PRO A 295 19.07 14.55 8.40
C PRO A 295 20.52 14.24 8.03
N ARG A 296 21.40 14.26 9.05
CA ARG A 296 22.80 13.87 8.91
C ARG A 296 22.89 12.40 8.48
N LYS A 297 23.85 12.07 7.62
CA LYS A 297 24.09 10.69 7.13
C LYS A 297 24.18 9.67 8.28
N TRP A 298 24.88 10.03 9.35
CA TRP A 298 25.04 9.18 10.52
C TRP A 298 23.72 8.91 11.26
N PHE A 299 22.84 9.89 11.37
CA PHE A 299 21.50 9.70 11.92
C PHE A 299 20.69 8.74 11.06
N LEU A 300 20.70 8.89 9.73
CA LEU A 300 19.95 8.00 8.83
C LEU A 300 20.41 6.55 8.94
N ILE A 301 21.72 6.32 9.03
CA ILE A 301 22.30 4.99 9.25
C ILE A 301 21.87 4.45 10.62
N ALA A 302 22.01 5.22 11.70
CA ALA A 302 21.63 4.78 13.03
C ALA A 302 20.12 4.51 13.16
N HIS A 303 19.28 5.35 12.55
CA HIS A 303 17.83 5.17 12.50
C HIS A 303 17.46 3.89 11.74
N GLY A 304 18.07 3.64 10.58
CA GLY A 304 17.85 2.42 9.82
C GLY A 304 18.32 1.16 10.54
N LEU A 305 19.51 1.19 11.13
CA LEU A 305 20.03 0.09 11.97
C LEU A 305 19.14 -0.14 13.18
N TYR A 306 18.74 0.90 13.90
CA TYR A 306 17.82 0.81 15.03
C TYR A 306 16.50 0.18 14.60
N ALA A 307 15.93 0.64 13.48
CA ALA A 307 14.69 0.09 12.95
C ALA A 307 14.83 -1.41 12.65
N PHE A 308 15.90 -1.83 11.97
CA PHE A 308 16.16 -3.24 11.72
C PHE A 308 16.33 -4.03 13.02
N PHE A 309 17.21 -3.59 13.93
CA PHE A 309 17.58 -4.35 15.13
C PHE A 309 16.45 -4.47 16.16
N VAL A 310 15.58 -3.45 16.30
CA VAL A 310 14.35 -3.59 17.11
C VAL A 310 13.50 -4.74 16.59
N ARG A 311 13.29 -4.81 15.27
CA ARG A 311 12.46 -5.83 14.62
C ARG A 311 13.14 -7.21 14.67
N PHE A 312 14.43 -7.26 14.35
CA PHE A 312 15.24 -8.48 14.42
C PHE A 312 15.25 -9.05 15.84
N SER A 313 15.47 -8.22 16.86
CA SER A 313 15.43 -8.66 18.26
C SER A 313 14.05 -9.18 18.65
N ALA A 314 12.98 -8.49 18.25
CA ALA A 314 11.61 -8.95 18.50
C ALA A 314 11.33 -10.32 17.85
N VAL A 315 11.76 -10.52 16.59
CA VAL A 315 11.64 -11.81 15.89
C VAL A 315 12.46 -12.89 16.60
N CYS A 316 13.71 -12.62 16.98
CA CYS A 316 14.57 -13.58 17.69
C CYS A 316 13.96 -14.02 19.03
N TRP A 317 13.45 -13.08 19.83
CA TRP A 317 12.79 -13.40 21.10
C TRP A 317 11.46 -14.14 20.90
N THR A 318 10.68 -13.76 19.89
CA THR A 318 9.44 -14.47 19.54
C THR A 318 9.74 -15.89 19.09
N LEU A 319 10.76 -16.09 18.26
CA LEU A 319 11.21 -17.41 17.82
C LEU A 319 11.73 -18.24 19.00
N LEU A 320 12.51 -17.65 19.91
CA LEU A 320 12.99 -18.36 21.11
C LEU A 320 11.82 -18.82 21.99
N ALA A 321 10.86 -17.94 22.27
CA ALA A 321 9.65 -18.27 23.02
C ALA A 321 8.82 -19.35 22.31
N PHE A 322 8.69 -19.24 20.99
CA PHE A 322 8.02 -20.22 20.13
C PHE A 322 8.69 -21.61 20.19
N LEU A 323 10.01 -21.68 20.07
CA LEU A 323 10.76 -22.94 20.14
C LEU A 323 10.57 -23.62 21.50
N HIS A 324 10.64 -22.86 22.59
CA HIS A 324 10.36 -23.37 23.93
C HIS A 324 8.91 -23.86 24.06
N ALA A 325 7.93 -23.07 23.62
CA ALA A 325 6.53 -23.45 23.68
C ALA A 325 6.27 -24.75 22.89
N THR A 326 6.80 -24.83 21.67
CA THR A 326 6.69 -26.01 20.79
C THR A 326 7.25 -27.26 21.47
N LEU A 327 8.45 -27.16 22.05
CA LEU A 327 9.11 -28.26 22.75
C LEU A 327 8.37 -28.66 24.03
N VAL A 328 7.92 -27.67 24.82
CA VAL A 328 7.18 -27.90 26.07
C VAL A 328 5.88 -28.63 25.79
N VAL A 329 5.09 -28.14 24.84
CA VAL A 329 3.82 -28.75 24.47
C VAL A 329 4.04 -30.16 23.93
N GLN A 330 5.01 -30.36 23.03
CA GLN A 330 5.33 -31.70 22.53
C GLN A 330 5.70 -32.66 23.66
N VAL A 331 6.59 -32.26 24.57
CA VAL A 331 7.01 -33.12 25.68
C VAL A 331 5.84 -33.43 26.60
N LEU A 332 5.03 -32.44 26.98
CA LEU A 332 3.90 -32.60 27.89
C LEU A 332 2.81 -33.51 27.31
N LEU A 333 2.49 -33.40 26.02
CA LEU A 333 1.46 -34.25 25.38
C LEU A 333 1.83 -35.74 25.41
N PHE A 334 3.13 -36.07 25.48
CA PHE A 334 3.64 -37.44 25.53
C PHE A 334 4.11 -37.89 26.93
N THR A 335 3.89 -37.08 27.99
CA THR A 335 4.31 -37.43 29.37
C THR A 335 3.62 -38.67 29.93
N GLN A 336 2.30 -38.83 29.73
CA GLN A 336 1.57 -40.01 30.23
C GLN A 336 2.00 -41.33 29.59
N GLN A 337 2.69 -41.30 28.44
CA GLN A 337 3.22 -42.50 27.77
C GLN A 337 4.68 -42.81 28.14
N ARG A 338 5.33 -41.96 28.95
CA ARG A 338 6.78 -41.98 29.21
C ARG A 338 7.23 -42.85 30.39
N ASP A 339 6.29 -43.39 31.18
CA ASP A 339 6.56 -44.22 32.38
C ASP A 339 7.12 -45.62 32.07
N ASP A 340 7.37 -45.96 30.81
CA ASP A 340 7.77 -47.31 30.40
C ASP A 340 9.05 -47.25 29.56
N SER A 341 9.99 -48.18 29.78
CA SER A 341 11.19 -48.38 28.94
C SER A 341 10.84 -48.62 27.45
N ARG A 342 9.57 -48.92 27.17
CA ARG A 342 8.95 -49.04 25.85
C ARG A 342 8.78 -47.70 25.11
N PHE A 343 8.78 -46.55 25.78
CA PHE A 343 8.61 -45.24 25.11
C PHE A 343 9.73 -44.95 24.10
N TYR A 344 10.97 -45.12 24.53
CA TYR A 344 12.14 -44.93 23.66
C TYR A 344 12.13 -45.93 22.50
N GLN A 345 11.79 -47.21 22.78
CA GLN A 345 11.67 -48.23 21.74
C GLN A 345 10.55 -47.96 20.74
N LYS A 346 9.46 -47.33 21.18
CA LYS A 346 8.27 -47.06 20.37
C LYS A 346 8.39 -45.82 19.49
N TYR A 347 9.06 -44.76 19.97
CA TYR A 347 9.07 -43.45 19.30
C TYR A 347 10.47 -42.90 18.98
N CYS A 348 11.56 -43.47 19.50
CA CYS A 348 12.91 -42.90 19.37
C CYS A 348 13.94 -43.85 18.76
N ASN A 349 13.57 -45.10 18.50
CA ASN A 349 14.48 -46.09 17.93
C ASN A 349 14.49 -46.01 16.40
N ALA A 350 15.67 -45.78 15.82
CA ALA A 350 15.85 -45.64 14.38
C ALA A 350 15.61 -47.00 13.68
N GLY A 351 14.46 -47.16 13.03
CA GLY A 351 14.13 -48.34 12.21
C GLY A 351 12.73 -48.92 12.40
N VAL A 352 12.00 -48.50 13.45
CA VAL A 352 10.59 -48.87 13.63
C VAL A 352 9.76 -47.62 13.31
N GLN A 353 9.02 -47.63 12.19
CA GLN A 353 7.99 -46.61 11.99
C GLN A 353 7.01 -46.74 13.17
N GLY A 354 6.97 -45.71 14.03
CA GLY A 354 6.04 -45.68 15.15
C GLY A 354 4.61 -45.80 14.62
N HIS A 355 4.02 -46.99 14.74
CA HIS A 355 2.62 -47.18 14.44
C HIS A 355 1.80 -46.50 15.54
N CYS A 356 1.10 -45.43 15.16
CA CYS A 356 -0.07 -45.01 15.93
C CYS A 356 -1.00 -46.20 16.07
N LEU A 357 -1.53 -46.39 17.28
CA LEU A 357 -2.42 -47.50 17.64
C LEU A 357 -3.51 -47.69 16.58
N GLU A 358 -3.90 -48.95 16.33
CA GLU A 358 -5.00 -49.33 15.43
C GLU A 358 -6.34 -48.64 15.76
N ASP A 359 -6.45 -48.02 16.95
CA ASP A 359 -7.59 -47.22 17.38
C ASP A 359 -7.20 -45.73 17.60
N GLY A 360 -6.97 -44.99 16.50
CA GLY A 360 -7.09 -43.52 16.46
C GLY A 360 -5.85 -42.69 16.85
N GLY A 361 -5.27 -42.02 15.85
CA GLY A 361 -4.40 -40.82 15.88
C GLY A 361 -3.51 -40.56 17.10
N CYS A 362 -2.18 -40.61 16.94
CA CYS A 362 -1.16 -40.42 18.00
C CYS A 362 -1.19 -39.09 18.78
N LEU A 363 -2.03 -38.12 18.44
CA LEU A 363 -1.99 -36.81 19.06
C LEU A 363 -3.32 -36.47 19.73
N PRO A 364 -3.32 -36.10 21.02
CA PRO A 364 -4.56 -35.77 21.69
C PRO A 364 -5.19 -34.59 20.96
N SER A 365 -6.48 -34.77 20.69
CA SER A 365 -7.36 -33.88 19.95
C SER A 365 -7.48 -32.46 20.53
N LEU A 366 -6.77 -32.12 21.61
CA LEU A 366 -6.90 -30.87 22.34
C LEU A 366 -6.52 -29.64 21.50
N GLU A 367 -5.38 -29.64 20.81
CA GLU A 367 -4.99 -28.51 19.94
C GLU A 367 -5.98 -28.33 18.79
N SER A 368 -6.38 -29.43 18.16
CA SER A 368 -7.38 -29.44 17.08
C SER A 368 -8.76 -28.98 17.58
N HIS A 369 -9.16 -29.38 18.79
CA HIS A 369 -10.40 -28.92 19.42
C HIS A 369 -10.33 -27.45 19.81
N ILE A 370 -9.19 -26.94 20.30
CA ILE A 370 -9.01 -25.51 20.59
C ILE A 370 -9.13 -24.70 19.29
N LEU A 371 -8.44 -25.11 18.22
CA LEU A 371 -8.55 -24.47 16.90
C LEU A 371 -10.01 -24.49 16.39
N LEU A 372 -10.70 -25.62 16.52
CA LEU A 372 -12.10 -25.77 16.11
C LEU A 372 -13.05 -24.89 16.95
N ILE A 373 -12.93 -24.92 18.28
CA ILE A 373 -13.76 -24.15 19.20
C ILE A 373 -13.55 -22.66 18.97
N VAL A 374 -12.30 -22.20 18.88
CA VAL A 374 -11.98 -20.80 18.62
C VAL A 374 -12.47 -20.38 17.23
N GLY A 375 -12.32 -21.23 16.22
CA GLY A 375 -12.87 -21.00 14.88
C GLY A 375 -14.39 -20.88 14.86
N LEU A 376 -15.10 -21.76 15.58
CA LEU A 376 -16.55 -21.72 15.72
C LEU A 376 -17.03 -20.49 16.50
N LEU A 377 -16.33 -20.09 17.57
CA LEU A 377 -16.62 -18.87 18.32
C LEU A 377 -16.43 -17.62 17.46
N PHE A 378 -15.36 -17.59 16.65
CA PHE A 378 -15.14 -16.50 15.70
C PHE A 378 -16.26 -16.45 14.64
N LEU A 379 -16.61 -17.58 14.03
CA LEU A 379 -17.70 -17.64 13.05
C LEU A 379 -19.03 -17.20 13.64
N ALA A 380 -19.37 -17.67 14.85
CA ALA A 380 -20.55 -17.24 15.57
C ALA A 380 -20.55 -15.72 15.79
N SER A 381 -19.41 -15.13 16.12
CA SER A 381 -19.28 -13.67 16.29
C SER A 381 -19.50 -12.88 15.01
N VAL A 382 -19.11 -13.42 13.85
CA VAL A 382 -19.36 -12.78 12.53
C VAL A 382 -20.85 -12.87 12.20
N VAL A 383 -21.49 -14.01 12.46
CA VAL A 383 -22.93 -14.20 12.20
C VAL A 383 -23.77 -13.24 13.05
N ILE A 384 -23.44 -13.03 14.33
CA ILE A 384 -24.21 -12.12 15.20
C ILE A 384 -23.89 -10.63 15.00
N MET A 385 -22.85 -10.30 14.22
CA MET A 385 -22.35 -8.94 13.98
C MET A 385 -23.44 -7.93 13.56
N PRO A 386 -24.47 -8.28 12.74
CA PRO A 386 -25.55 -7.36 12.42
C PRO A 386 -26.37 -6.90 13.63
N TRP A 387 -26.37 -7.66 14.72
CA TRP A 387 -27.15 -7.39 15.93
C TRP A 387 -26.30 -6.90 17.10
N SER A 388 -25.08 -7.42 17.26
CA SER A 388 -24.17 -7.06 18.38
C SER A 388 -23.24 -5.88 18.06
N GLY A 389 -23.24 -5.38 16.83
CA GLY A 389 -22.20 -4.50 16.32
C GLY A 389 -20.87 -5.22 16.11
N ASN A 390 -19.86 -4.48 15.66
CA ASN A 390 -18.56 -5.02 15.25
C ASN A 390 -17.57 -5.22 16.42
N SER A 391 -17.81 -4.63 17.59
CA SER A 391 -16.85 -4.60 18.71
C SER A 391 -16.46 -5.99 19.20
N VAL A 392 -17.42 -6.92 19.31
CA VAL A 392 -17.17 -8.29 19.78
C VAL A 392 -16.33 -9.06 18.76
N THR A 393 -16.70 -8.99 17.47
CA THR A 393 -15.95 -9.62 16.38
C THR A 393 -14.53 -9.08 16.27
N VAL A 394 -14.35 -7.76 16.38
CA VAL A 394 -13.03 -7.12 16.37
C VAL A 394 -12.21 -7.55 17.59
N PHE A 395 -12.79 -7.58 18.79
CA PHE A 395 -12.09 -8.05 19.98
C PHE A 395 -11.66 -9.52 19.85
N LEU A 396 -12.55 -10.40 19.41
CA LEU A 396 -12.25 -11.81 19.19
C LEU A 396 -11.18 -12.00 18.11
N ALA A 397 -11.26 -11.28 16.98
CA ALA A 397 -10.21 -11.29 15.96
C ALA A 397 -8.86 -10.87 16.56
N CYS A 398 -8.83 -9.77 17.30
CA CYS A 398 -7.62 -9.21 17.90
C CYS A 398 -6.94 -10.14 18.91
N VAL A 399 -7.71 -10.90 19.69
CA VAL A 399 -7.18 -11.80 20.72
C VAL A 399 -6.88 -13.18 20.15
N PHE A 400 -7.85 -13.78 19.47
CA PHE A 400 -7.76 -15.17 19.05
C PHE A 400 -6.98 -15.37 17.76
N GLY A 401 -7.01 -14.43 16.81
CA GLY A 401 -6.40 -14.70 15.52
C GLY A 401 -4.86 -14.77 15.54
N PRO A 402 -4.10 -13.96 16.29
CA PRO A 402 -2.66 -14.19 16.46
C PRO A 402 -2.36 -15.52 17.17
N LEU A 403 -3.22 -15.89 18.13
CA LEU A 403 -3.11 -17.17 18.84
C LEU A 403 -3.35 -18.36 17.89
N LEU A 404 -4.33 -18.27 16.98
CA LEU A 404 -4.58 -19.29 15.96
C LEU A 404 -3.38 -19.48 15.04
N ILE A 405 -2.78 -18.38 14.56
CA ILE A 405 -1.58 -18.42 13.71
C ILE A 405 -0.41 -19.05 14.49
N PHE A 406 -0.22 -18.68 15.76
CA PHE A 406 0.81 -19.24 16.62
C PHE A 406 0.63 -20.75 16.85
N ILE A 407 -0.59 -21.19 17.18
CA ILE A 407 -0.89 -22.61 17.39
C ILE A 407 -0.69 -23.40 16.09
N PHE A 408 -1.13 -22.85 14.96
CA PHE A 408 -0.93 -23.50 13.66
C PHE A 408 0.56 -23.62 13.31
N GLU A 409 1.36 -22.58 13.53
CA GLU A 409 2.81 -22.61 13.29
C GLU A 409 3.51 -23.62 14.20
N MET A 410 3.09 -23.68 15.47
CA MET A 410 3.59 -24.64 16.45
C MET A 410 3.29 -26.07 15.99
N ARG A 411 2.05 -26.30 15.54
CA ARG A 411 1.61 -27.60 15.00
C ARG A 411 2.43 -28.01 13.79
N LEU A 412 2.65 -27.09 12.85
CA LEU A 412 3.45 -27.31 11.66
C LEU A 412 4.89 -27.66 12.03
N THR A 413 5.48 -26.93 12.96
CA THR A 413 6.84 -27.19 13.45
C THR A 413 6.94 -28.53 14.16
N GLN A 414 5.98 -28.88 15.03
CA GLN A 414 5.95 -30.20 15.67
C GLN A 414 5.88 -31.32 14.63
N PHE A 415 5.02 -31.17 13.63
CA PHE A 415 4.88 -32.14 12.55
C PHE A 415 6.18 -32.30 11.74
N VAL A 416 6.87 -31.20 11.41
CA VAL A 416 8.15 -31.25 10.68
C VAL A 416 9.27 -31.86 11.54
N VAL A 417 9.38 -31.48 12.81
CA VAL A 417 10.50 -31.87 13.70
C VAL A 417 10.33 -33.27 14.27
N PHE A 418 9.14 -33.59 14.79
CA PHE A 418 8.86 -34.83 15.53
C PHE A 418 8.07 -35.84 14.70
N GLY A 419 7.41 -35.45 13.61
CA GLY A 419 6.71 -36.36 12.69
C GLY A 419 7.55 -37.57 12.24
N PRO A 420 8.83 -37.41 11.85
CA PRO A 420 9.67 -38.54 11.42
C PRO A 420 9.85 -39.64 12.47
N ILE A 421 9.79 -39.30 13.76
CA ILE A 421 10.05 -40.25 14.87
C ILE A 421 8.75 -40.69 15.57
N THR A 422 7.73 -39.84 15.61
CA THR A 422 6.45 -40.12 16.28
C THR A 422 5.40 -40.71 15.35
N GLY A 423 5.51 -40.51 14.02
CA GLY A 423 4.46 -40.84 13.07
C GLY A 423 3.20 -39.98 13.21
N GLN A 424 3.27 -38.85 13.92
CA GLN A 424 2.09 -38.04 14.23
C GLN A 424 1.45 -37.40 13.00
N ASP A 425 0.13 -37.25 13.05
CA ASP A 425 -0.68 -36.60 12.02
C ASP A 425 -0.59 -35.07 12.11
N PHE A 426 -0.52 -34.36 10.97
CA PHE A 426 -0.68 -32.90 10.96
C PHE A 426 -2.14 -32.52 11.22
N PHE A 427 -3.05 -33.13 10.46
CA PHE A 427 -4.51 -33.16 10.63
C PHE A 427 -5.00 -34.59 10.65
N THR A 428 -6.16 -34.87 11.23
CA THR A 428 -6.75 -36.22 11.26
C THR A 428 -6.80 -36.84 9.84
N GLY A 429 -6.05 -37.92 9.62
CA GLY A 429 -5.94 -38.59 8.32
C GLY A 429 -4.83 -38.08 7.38
N PHE A 430 -4.05 -37.08 7.82
CA PHE A 430 -2.87 -36.56 7.12
C PHE A 430 -1.60 -36.86 7.93
N GLY A 431 -1.18 -38.13 7.88
CA GLY A 431 0.00 -38.64 8.57
C GLY A 431 1.32 -38.35 7.87
N TYR A 432 2.40 -38.39 8.64
CA TYR A 432 3.75 -38.29 8.10
C TYR A 432 4.07 -39.51 7.23
N ASN A 433 4.13 -39.33 5.91
CA ASN A 433 4.43 -40.38 4.92
C ASN A 433 5.54 -39.94 3.96
N SER A 434 6.04 -40.85 3.12
CA SER A 434 7.08 -40.55 2.12
C SER A 434 6.65 -39.47 1.10
N ASN A 435 5.34 -39.24 0.93
CA ASN A 435 4.83 -38.21 0.03
C ASN A 435 4.98 -36.80 0.61
N TRP A 436 5.19 -36.66 1.93
CA TRP A 436 5.42 -35.37 2.58
C TRP A 436 6.52 -34.54 1.92
N TYR A 437 7.68 -35.15 1.66
CA TYR A 437 8.82 -34.46 1.05
C TYR A 437 8.50 -33.96 -0.35
N TYR A 438 7.76 -34.75 -1.15
CA TYR A 438 7.31 -34.34 -2.48
C TYR A 438 6.29 -33.20 -2.42
N ILE A 439 5.38 -33.23 -1.44
CA ILE A 439 4.39 -32.17 -1.22
C ILE A 439 5.10 -30.87 -0.88
N ILE A 440 6.01 -30.87 0.11
CA ILE A 440 6.76 -29.67 0.50
C ILE A 440 7.65 -29.16 -0.63
N GLY A 441 8.36 -30.05 -1.33
CA GLY A 441 9.15 -29.66 -2.50
C GLY A 441 8.30 -28.98 -3.57
N SER A 442 7.11 -29.52 -3.85
CA SER A 442 6.18 -28.94 -4.83
C SER A 442 5.64 -27.58 -4.38
N VAL A 443 5.34 -27.42 -3.09
CA VAL A 443 4.88 -26.16 -2.49
C VAL A 443 5.96 -25.08 -2.54
N LEU A 444 7.20 -25.43 -2.20
CA LEU A 444 8.34 -24.50 -2.30
C LEU A 444 8.62 -24.12 -3.76
N PHE A 445 8.51 -25.06 -4.70
CA PHE A 445 8.65 -24.77 -6.12
C PHE A 445 7.54 -23.83 -6.62
N LEU A 446 6.29 -24.08 -6.22
CA LEU A 446 5.17 -23.20 -6.55
C LEU A 446 5.39 -21.78 -5.99
N ASN A 447 5.94 -21.66 -4.77
CA ASN A 447 6.29 -20.36 -4.18
C ASN A 447 7.28 -19.59 -5.08
N LEU A 448 8.29 -20.26 -5.65
CA LEU A 448 9.22 -19.63 -6.60
C LEU A 448 8.53 -19.08 -7.86
N LEU A 449 7.46 -19.72 -8.31
CA LEU A 449 6.72 -19.28 -9.49
C LEU A 449 5.81 -18.08 -9.21
N ILE A 450 5.20 -18.04 -8.02
CA ILE A 450 4.19 -17.01 -7.69
C ILE A 450 4.85 -15.75 -7.11
N LEU A 451 5.97 -15.86 -6.38
CA LEU A 451 6.59 -14.73 -5.68
C LEU A 451 6.87 -13.50 -6.57
N PRO A 452 7.35 -13.63 -7.83
CA PRO A 452 7.54 -12.48 -8.72
C PRO A 452 6.25 -11.72 -9.07
N PHE A 453 5.09 -12.38 -8.99
CA PHE A 453 3.77 -11.81 -9.30
C PHE A 453 3.02 -11.37 -8.05
N TYR A 454 3.63 -11.47 -6.87
CA TYR A 454 3.00 -11.10 -5.62
C TYR A 454 2.44 -9.67 -5.62
N PRO A 455 3.16 -8.63 -6.10
CA PRO A 455 2.63 -7.26 -6.13
C PRO A 455 1.33 -7.15 -6.96
N GLU A 456 1.27 -7.83 -8.10
CA GLU A 456 0.12 -7.83 -9.01
C GLU A 456 -1.06 -8.59 -8.39
N ILE A 457 -0.80 -9.74 -7.76
CA ILE A 457 -1.82 -10.55 -7.07
C ILE A 457 -2.39 -9.78 -5.87
N ARG A 458 -1.54 -9.08 -5.12
CA ARG A 458 -1.95 -8.25 -3.99
C ARG A 458 -2.88 -7.11 -4.44
N ALA A 459 -2.56 -6.48 -5.57
CA ALA A 459 -3.28 -5.33 -6.11
C ALA A 459 -4.59 -5.70 -6.87
N ILE A 460 -5.03 -6.96 -6.84
CA ILE A 460 -6.23 -7.42 -7.55
C ILE A 460 -7.46 -6.60 -7.17
N LEU A 461 -7.71 -6.37 -5.88
CA LEU A 461 -8.88 -5.61 -5.42
C LEU A 461 -8.81 -4.15 -5.88
N HIS A 462 -7.66 -3.51 -5.76
CA HIS A 462 -7.46 -2.14 -6.23
C HIS A 462 -7.65 -2.03 -7.75
N THR A 463 -7.14 -3.00 -8.51
CA THR A 463 -7.30 -3.07 -9.97
C THR A 463 -8.76 -3.32 -10.36
N TYR A 464 -9.47 -4.19 -9.63
CA TYR A 464 -10.90 -4.41 -9.80
C TYR A 464 -11.68 -3.12 -9.56
N TYR A 465 -11.39 -2.43 -8.45
CA TYR A 465 -12.04 -1.18 -8.10
C TYR A 465 -11.79 -0.08 -9.15
N MET A 466 -10.55 0.10 -9.57
CA MET A 466 -10.16 1.00 -10.66
C MET A 466 -10.98 0.75 -11.94
N ARG A 467 -11.13 -0.52 -12.32
CA ARG A 467 -11.93 -0.91 -13.48
C ARG A 467 -13.42 -0.66 -13.29
N CYS A 468 -13.97 -0.89 -12.11
CA CYS A 468 -15.35 -0.55 -11.81
C CYS A 468 -15.60 0.95 -11.96
N LEU A 469 -14.71 1.79 -11.42
CA LEU A 469 -14.83 3.25 -11.51
C LEU A 469 -14.75 3.73 -12.97
N ALA A 470 -13.73 3.29 -13.72
CA ALA A 470 -13.64 3.64 -15.14
C ALA A 470 -14.87 3.12 -15.92
N GLY A 471 -15.23 1.87 -15.69
CA GLY A 471 -16.43 1.24 -16.25
C GLY A 471 -17.69 2.06 -16.01
N ASN A 472 -17.92 2.54 -14.79
CA ASN A 472 -19.18 3.16 -14.41
C ASN A 472 -19.24 4.66 -14.67
N PHE A 473 -18.12 5.38 -14.66
CA PHE A 473 -18.10 6.84 -14.75
C PHE A 473 -17.51 7.40 -16.05
N PHE A 474 -16.72 6.61 -16.80
CA PHE A 474 -16.04 7.11 -18.00
C PHE A 474 -16.83 6.77 -19.27
N PRO A 475 -16.61 7.52 -20.38
CA PRO A 475 -17.24 7.24 -21.67
C PRO A 475 -16.90 5.82 -22.14
N ASP A 476 -17.94 5.07 -22.53
CA ASP A 476 -17.88 3.67 -22.96
C ASP A 476 -17.18 2.71 -21.98
N GLY A 477 -17.00 3.11 -20.73
CA GLY A 477 -16.26 2.34 -19.72
C GLY A 477 -14.76 2.24 -19.97
N LYS A 478 -14.19 3.09 -20.84
CA LYS A 478 -12.76 3.04 -21.20
C LYS A 478 -11.94 3.95 -20.29
N ASP A 479 -10.89 3.37 -19.70
CA ASP A 479 -9.87 4.14 -18.99
C ASP A 479 -8.87 4.76 -19.97
N GLY A 480 -8.29 5.90 -19.60
CA GLY A 480 -7.32 6.65 -20.41
C GLY A 480 -6.28 7.32 -19.53
N ASN A 481 -5.23 7.86 -20.14
CA ASN A 481 -4.15 8.51 -19.39
C ASN A 481 -4.58 9.89 -18.88
N ILE A 482 -4.19 10.25 -17.65
CA ILE A 482 -4.48 11.56 -17.07
C ILE A 482 -3.79 12.70 -17.85
N VAL A 483 -2.64 12.44 -18.47
CA VAL A 483 -1.88 13.44 -19.24
C VAL A 483 -2.63 13.83 -20.52
N ASP A 484 -3.43 12.93 -21.09
CA ASP A 484 -4.25 13.19 -22.28
C ASP A 484 -5.31 14.28 -22.04
N LEU A 485 -5.67 14.55 -20.77
CA LEU A 485 -6.58 15.64 -20.42
C LEU A 485 -6.06 17.01 -20.88
N LEU A 486 -4.74 17.17 -21.04
CA LEU A 486 -4.10 18.39 -21.55
C LEU A 486 -4.36 18.62 -23.05
N GLU A 487 -4.88 17.64 -23.80
CA GLU A 487 -5.24 17.80 -25.21
C GLU A 487 -6.49 18.64 -25.41
N CYS A 488 -7.41 18.62 -24.44
CA CYS A 488 -8.69 19.30 -24.52
C CYS A 488 -8.61 20.64 -23.76
N PRO A 489 -8.57 21.79 -24.46
CA PRO A 489 -8.44 23.07 -23.82
C PRO A 489 -9.64 23.41 -22.94
N TYR A 490 -10.80 22.79 -23.13
CA TYR A 490 -12.05 23.02 -22.38
C TYR A 490 -12.13 22.28 -21.03
N ILE A 491 -11.11 21.50 -20.67
CA ILE A 491 -11.06 20.82 -19.36
C ILE A 491 -10.39 21.78 -18.36
N PRO A 492 -11.02 22.07 -17.20
CA PRO A 492 -10.32 22.77 -16.12
C PRO A 492 -9.17 21.91 -15.62
N LEU A 493 -8.11 22.49 -15.07
CA LEU A 493 -7.01 21.69 -14.55
C LEU A 493 -7.52 20.81 -13.39
N ILE A 494 -7.56 19.50 -13.63
CA ILE A 494 -8.04 18.53 -12.66
C ILE A 494 -6.97 18.34 -11.59
N LEU A 495 -7.39 18.46 -10.34
CA LEU A 495 -6.57 18.19 -9.17
C LEU A 495 -7.30 17.19 -8.29
N VAL A 496 -6.70 16.03 -8.06
CA VAL A 496 -7.22 15.07 -7.08
C VAL A 496 -6.21 14.81 -5.98
N THR A 497 -6.68 14.61 -4.75
CA THR A 497 -5.81 14.39 -3.59
C THR A 497 -5.81 12.95 -3.11
N ALA A 498 -4.65 12.47 -2.68
CA ALA A 498 -4.45 11.19 -2.00
C ALA A 498 -3.60 11.43 -0.74
N THR A 499 -3.46 10.42 0.09
CA THR A 499 -2.71 10.48 1.34
C THR A 499 -1.57 9.48 1.32
N SER A 500 -0.37 9.91 1.71
CA SER A 500 0.77 9.03 2.01
C SER A 500 0.99 8.93 3.51
N SER A 501 1.32 7.72 3.97
CA SER A 501 1.53 7.36 5.38
C SER A 501 2.92 6.81 5.70
N ASP A 502 3.80 6.74 4.69
CA ASP A 502 5.04 5.96 4.71
C ASP A 502 6.31 6.81 4.69
N PHE A 503 6.15 8.14 4.67
CA PHE A 503 7.22 9.12 4.68
C PHE A 503 6.96 10.21 5.73
N ARG A 504 7.95 10.43 6.61
CA ARG A 504 7.88 11.49 7.61
C ARG A 504 8.17 12.83 6.94
N SER A 505 7.30 13.80 7.19
CA SER A 505 7.49 15.18 6.75
C SER A 505 8.91 15.66 7.10
N PRO A 506 9.69 16.18 6.13
CA PRO A 506 10.99 16.76 6.39
C PRO A 506 10.86 18.16 6.99
N ILE A 507 9.67 18.58 7.42
CA ILE A 507 9.40 19.90 7.97
C ILE A 507 9.44 19.82 9.50
N GLY A 508 10.16 20.73 10.14
CA GLY A 508 10.32 20.83 11.58
C GLY A 508 9.01 21.27 12.22
N GLY A 509 8.74 20.81 13.45
CA GLY A 509 7.44 21.06 14.10
C GLY A 509 6.29 20.19 13.58
N ASP A 510 6.33 19.80 12.31
CA ASP A 510 5.46 18.77 11.75
C ASP A 510 5.90 17.40 12.27
N ARG A 511 5.02 16.76 13.04
CA ARG A 511 5.23 15.41 13.57
C ARG A 511 4.32 14.40 12.89
N ASP A 512 3.53 14.83 11.91
CA ASP A 512 2.62 13.95 11.21
C ASP A 512 3.42 13.03 10.27
N ASN A 513 3.01 11.77 10.24
CA ASN A 513 3.46 10.81 9.24
C ASN A 513 2.54 10.81 8.01
N LEU A 514 1.70 11.85 7.89
CA LEU A 514 0.67 11.99 6.88
C LEU A 514 1.04 13.13 5.93
N SER A 515 1.15 12.82 4.64
CA SER A 515 1.34 13.82 3.58
C SER A 515 0.16 13.78 2.63
N GLU A 516 -0.46 14.94 2.39
CA GLU A 516 -1.52 15.07 1.38
C GLU A 516 -0.88 15.32 0.02
N VAL A 517 -0.97 14.32 -0.86
CA VAL A 517 -0.39 14.33 -2.19
C VAL A 517 -1.42 14.77 -3.22
N SER A 518 -1.12 15.82 -3.96
CA SER A 518 -1.94 16.28 -5.09
C SER A 518 -1.48 15.61 -6.39
N MET A 519 -2.43 15.24 -7.24
CA MET A 519 -2.22 14.67 -8.56
C MET A 519 -2.93 15.53 -9.61
N THR A 520 -2.17 16.01 -10.59
CA THR A 520 -2.66 16.75 -11.76
C THR A 520 -2.12 16.12 -13.05
N PRO A 521 -2.67 16.44 -14.23
CA PRO A 521 -2.07 16.02 -15.50
C PRO A 521 -0.60 16.45 -15.70
N LEU A 522 -0.10 17.39 -14.90
CA LEU A 522 1.26 17.94 -15.02
C LEU A 522 2.24 17.29 -14.04
N HIS A 523 1.82 17.05 -12.80
CA HIS A 523 2.68 16.56 -11.73
C HIS A 523 1.93 15.84 -10.62
N VAL A 524 2.66 15.09 -9.80
CA VAL A 524 2.19 14.48 -8.56
C VAL A 524 3.13 14.83 -7.41
N GLY A 525 2.59 15.17 -6.25
CA GLY A 525 3.39 15.49 -5.06
C GLY A 525 2.72 16.41 -4.06
N SER A 526 3.47 16.75 -3.02
CA SER A 526 3.13 17.70 -1.97
C SER A 526 4.34 18.58 -1.62
N ILE A 527 4.15 19.53 -0.69
CA ILE A 527 5.26 20.32 -0.16
C ILE A 527 6.25 19.41 0.60
N GLU A 528 5.73 18.42 1.32
CA GLU A 528 6.50 17.47 2.11
C GLU A 528 7.27 16.49 1.22
N THR A 529 6.64 15.93 0.19
CA THR A 529 7.25 14.94 -0.70
C THR A 529 8.06 15.57 -1.83
N GLY A 530 7.82 16.84 -2.14
CA GLY A 530 8.20 17.45 -3.41
C GLY A 530 7.29 16.99 -4.56
N PHE A 531 7.40 17.67 -5.70
CA PHE A 531 6.61 17.42 -6.90
C PHE A 531 7.46 16.76 -7.99
N VAL A 532 6.92 15.71 -8.61
CA VAL A 532 7.51 15.04 -9.78
C VAL A 532 6.56 15.11 -10.98
N PRO A 533 7.07 15.15 -12.22
CA PRO A 533 6.22 15.16 -13.42
C PRO A 533 5.26 13.96 -13.45
N MET A 534 4.05 14.17 -13.96
CA MET A 534 3.06 13.11 -14.09
C MET A 534 3.54 12.05 -15.08
N HIS A 535 3.43 10.78 -14.70
CA HIS A 535 3.83 9.67 -15.58
C HIS A 535 2.89 9.58 -16.79
N PRO A 536 3.39 9.47 -18.03
CA PRO A 536 2.55 9.44 -19.24
C PRO A 536 1.51 8.31 -19.27
N GLU A 537 1.84 7.16 -18.67
CA GLU A 537 0.96 5.97 -18.63
C GLU A 537 0.09 5.94 -17.35
N ARG A 538 0.07 7.02 -16.55
CA ARG A 538 -0.81 7.07 -15.37
C ARG A 538 -2.25 7.22 -15.83
N THR A 539 -3.08 6.23 -15.52
CA THR A 539 -4.50 6.28 -15.90
C THR A 539 -5.34 7.13 -14.97
N MET A 540 -6.39 7.75 -15.51
CA MET A 540 -7.41 8.49 -14.76
C MET A 540 -8.09 7.58 -13.75
N GLY A 541 -8.41 6.33 -14.13
CA GLY A 541 -9.02 5.34 -13.26
C GLY A 541 -8.15 5.08 -12.03
N LYS A 542 -6.82 4.96 -12.20
CA LYS A 542 -5.90 4.74 -11.07
C LYS A 542 -5.85 5.94 -10.13
N CYS A 543 -5.75 7.16 -10.67
CA CYS A 543 -5.81 8.38 -9.84
C CYS A 543 -7.15 8.48 -9.08
N THR A 544 -8.25 8.10 -9.74
CA THR A 544 -9.60 8.06 -9.14
C THR A 544 -9.69 7.01 -8.02
N ALA A 545 -9.17 5.81 -8.24
CA ALA A 545 -9.18 4.73 -7.26
C ALA A 545 -8.34 5.08 -6.02
N LEU A 546 -7.16 5.68 -6.21
CA LEU A 546 -6.28 6.11 -5.12
C LEU A 546 -6.89 7.23 -4.27
N THR A 547 -7.60 8.19 -4.86
CA THR A 547 -8.28 9.26 -4.10
C THR A 547 -9.52 8.76 -3.36
N ALA A 548 -10.15 7.69 -3.84
CA ALA A 548 -11.47 7.26 -3.41
C ALA A 548 -11.54 5.90 -2.72
N ALA A 549 -10.42 5.33 -2.33
CA ALA A 549 -10.43 4.12 -1.54
C ALA A 549 -11.00 4.40 -0.11
N GLY A 550 -11.34 3.33 0.62
CA GLY A 550 -12.36 3.31 1.68
C GLY A 550 -12.03 3.95 3.05
N CYS A 551 -11.11 4.91 3.15
CA CYS A 551 -10.54 5.50 4.38
C CYS A 551 -9.93 4.49 5.40
N VAL A 552 -10.05 3.17 5.15
CA VAL A 552 -9.62 2.11 6.07
C VAL A 552 -8.11 2.13 6.26
N ASP A 553 -7.36 2.32 5.17
CA ASP A 553 -5.91 2.28 5.17
C ASP A 553 -5.33 3.43 5.96
N ALA A 554 -5.74 4.66 5.64
CA ALA A 554 -5.22 5.83 6.32
C ALA A 554 -5.64 5.82 7.80
N CYS A 555 -6.86 5.39 8.13
CA CYS A 555 -7.23 5.22 9.53
C CYS A 555 -6.35 4.18 10.26
N ALA A 556 -6.13 3.00 9.68
CA ALA A 556 -5.37 1.93 10.30
C ALA A 556 -3.85 2.20 10.35
N LEU A 557 -3.29 2.82 9.31
CA LEU A 557 -1.85 3.05 9.12
C LEU A 557 -1.34 4.34 9.75
N THR A 558 -2.21 5.28 10.13
CA THR A 558 -1.77 6.54 10.75
C THR A 558 -2.62 7.03 11.91
N LEU A 559 -3.95 6.90 11.85
CA LEU A 559 -4.82 7.47 12.90
C LEU A 559 -5.04 6.51 14.09
N SER A 560 -4.79 5.22 13.90
CA SER A 560 -4.85 4.19 14.94
C SER A 560 -3.45 3.80 15.42
N SER A 561 -3.29 3.74 16.75
CA SER A 561 -2.11 3.19 17.42
C SER A 561 -2.24 1.68 17.70
N LEU A 562 -3.37 1.07 17.35
CA LEU A 562 -3.61 -0.35 17.56
C LEU A 562 -2.78 -1.17 16.56
N LEU A 563 -1.64 -1.70 17.02
CA LEU A 563 -0.80 -2.63 16.27
C LEU A 563 -1.63 -3.78 15.66
N THR A 564 -2.65 -4.24 16.39
CA THR A 564 -3.53 -5.32 15.97
C THR A 564 -4.38 -4.96 14.75
N MET A 565 -4.79 -3.70 14.57
CA MET A 565 -5.51 -3.31 13.35
C MET A 565 -4.60 -3.35 12.12
N ARG A 566 -3.35 -2.89 12.24
CA ARG A 566 -2.36 -2.97 11.16
C ARG A 566 -2.03 -4.42 10.82
N PHE A 567 -1.86 -5.25 11.84
CA PHE A 567 -1.65 -6.68 11.69
C PHE A 567 -2.76 -7.32 10.85
N TRP A 568 -4.03 -7.05 11.17
CA TRP A 568 -5.16 -7.58 10.40
C TRP A 568 -5.30 -6.98 9.01
N LEU A 569 -5.03 -5.68 8.85
CA LEU A 569 -5.02 -5.02 7.54
C LEU A 569 -4.03 -5.71 6.60
N GLU A 570 -2.82 -5.98 7.07
CA GLU A 570 -1.79 -6.66 6.29
C GLU A 570 -2.08 -8.15 6.14
N ILE A 571 -2.48 -8.87 7.18
CA ILE A 571 -2.72 -10.32 7.07
C ILE A 571 -3.89 -10.65 6.16
N LEU A 572 -4.95 -9.86 6.16
CA LEU A 572 -6.12 -10.09 5.32
C LEU A 572 -6.04 -9.34 3.98
N ASN A 573 -4.90 -8.74 3.65
CA ASN A 573 -4.73 -7.92 2.44
C ASN A 573 -5.87 -6.90 2.22
N LEU A 574 -6.31 -6.27 3.30
CA LEU A 574 -7.40 -5.29 3.28
C LEU A 574 -6.89 -3.88 2.93
N SER A 575 -5.65 -3.77 2.45
CA SER A 575 -5.05 -2.53 1.97
C SER A 575 -5.61 -2.13 0.60
N TRP A 576 -6.18 -0.93 0.48
CA TRP A 576 -6.83 -0.43 -0.74
C TRP A 576 -5.99 0.59 -1.53
N GLY A 577 -4.90 1.07 -0.96
CA GLY A 577 -3.92 1.92 -1.63
C GLY A 577 -3.00 1.14 -2.58
N ASP A 578 -2.11 1.86 -3.26
CA ASP A 578 -1.08 1.28 -4.14
C ASP A 578 0.19 2.14 -4.11
N TYR A 579 1.31 1.52 -4.45
CA TYR A 579 2.60 2.20 -4.55
C TYR A 579 2.70 3.01 -5.87
N VAL A 580 3.09 4.28 -5.73
CA VAL A 580 3.32 5.22 -6.82
C VAL A 580 4.81 5.57 -6.91
N SER A 581 5.36 5.53 -8.13
CA SER A 581 6.76 5.90 -8.40
C SER A 581 6.95 7.42 -8.29
N PHE A 582 8.00 7.81 -7.58
CA PHE A 582 8.50 9.18 -7.43
C PHE A 582 9.90 9.35 -8.06
N THR A 583 10.31 8.45 -8.95
CA THR A 583 11.64 8.52 -9.58
C THR A 583 11.62 9.28 -10.90
N SER A 584 12.69 10.04 -11.17
CA SER A 584 12.84 10.86 -12.38
C SER A 584 13.52 10.14 -13.57
N ASP A 585 14.11 8.97 -13.35
CA ASP A 585 15.01 8.28 -14.31
C ASP A 585 14.26 7.29 -15.25
N GLU A 586 12.93 7.23 -15.21
CA GLU A 586 12.12 6.28 -16.00
C GLU A 586 12.26 6.45 -17.53
N ARG A 587 12.85 7.56 -18.01
CA ARG A 587 13.15 7.71 -19.46
C ARG A 587 14.25 6.77 -19.96
N LYS A 588 15.13 6.24 -19.10
CA LYS A 588 16.32 5.47 -19.53
C LYS A 588 16.08 3.97 -19.75
N THR A 589 14.99 3.39 -19.23
CA THR A 589 14.71 1.95 -19.38
C THR A 589 13.98 1.59 -20.66
N ARG A 590 13.54 2.57 -21.47
CA ARG A 590 12.92 2.34 -22.79
C ARG A 590 13.78 1.51 -23.76
N GLY A 591 15.11 1.56 -23.64
CA GLY A 591 16.01 0.86 -24.57
C GLY A 591 15.93 -0.66 -24.58
N CYS A 592 15.40 -1.30 -23.52
CA CYS A 592 15.22 -2.76 -23.46
C CYS A 592 13.77 -3.22 -23.70
N CYS A 593 12.82 -2.27 -23.78
CA CYS A 593 11.39 -2.55 -23.70
C CYS A 593 10.70 -2.71 -25.07
N ASP A 594 11.40 -2.49 -26.19
CA ASP A 594 10.80 -2.61 -27.53
C ASP A 594 10.54 -4.07 -27.97
N PHE A 595 10.93 -5.06 -27.16
CA PHE A 595 10.76 -6.49 -27.47
C PHE A 595 9.55 -7.15 -26.77
N ALA A 596 8.98 -6.53 -25.74
CA ALA A 596 7.84 -7.07 -24.99
C ALA A 596 6.64 -6.11 -25.11
N GLY A 597 5.81 -6.32 -26.13
CA GLY A 597 4.55 -5.57 -26.27
C GLY A 597 3.63 -5.77 -25.07
N GLU A 598 2.95 -4.71 -24.64
CA GLU A 598 1.84 -4.63 -23.64
C GLU A 598 1.98 -5.46 -22.34
N TRP A 599 3.13 -6.05 -22.06
CA TRP A 599 3.50 -6.52 -20.73
C TRP A 599 4.04 -5.32 -19.98
N ASP A 600 3.20 -4.91 -19.03
CA ASP A 600 3.31 -3.76 -18.15
C ASP A 600 4.78 -3.37 -17.85
N SER A 601 5.20 -2.21 -18.36
CA SER A 601 6.51 -1.59 -18.10
C SER A 601 6.88 -1.61 -16.61
N ARG A 602 5.86 -1.63 -15.74
CA ARG A 602 5.93 -1.77 -14.28
C ARG A 602 6.53 -3.09 -13.78
N PHE A 603 6.19 -4.23 -14.38
CA PHE A 603 6.71 -5.55 -13.95
C PHE A 603 8.23 -5.61 -14.14
N ILE A 604 8.70 -5.20 -15.33
CA ILE A 604 10.12 -5.21 -15.68
C ILE A 604 10.92 -4.22 -14.83
N GLN A 605 10.35 -3.06 -14.49
CA GLN A 605 10.99 -2.06 -13.64
C GLN A 605 11.15 -2.51 -12.18
N ARG A 606 10.22 -3.30 -11.65
CA ARG A 606 10.21 -3.78 -10.26
C ARG A 606 11.04 -5.06 -10.07
N MET A 607 11.18 -5.84 -11.14
CA MET A 607 11.87 -7.14 -11.16
C MET A 607 13.27 -7.14 -10.51
N PRO A 608 14.16 -6.15 -10.70
CA PRO A 608 15.52 -6.20 -10.13
C PRO A 608 15.55 -6.20 -8.60
N ALA A 609 14.62 -5.49 -7.96
CA ALA A 609 14.55 -5.40 -6.50
C ALA A 609 13.91 -6.67 -5.92
N ASP A 610 12.84 -7.16 -6.54
CA ASP A 610 12.16 -8.40 -6.13
C ASP A 610 13.02 -9.65 -6.39
N PHE A 611 13.89 -9.62 -7.41
CA PHE A 611 14.86 -10.69 -7.70
C PHE A 611 15.84 -10.91 -6.53
N SER A 612 16.22 -9.85 -5.81
CA SER A 612 17.12 -9.97 -4.67
C SER A 612 16.53 -10.83 -3.54
N VAL A 613 15.23 -10.68 -3.28
CA VAL A 613 14.48 -11.49 -2.31
C VAL A 613 14.21 -12.89 -2.89
N TRP A 614 13.92 -12.98 -4.19
CA TRP A 614 13.67 -14.25 -4.86
C TRP A 614 14.85 -15.22 -4.77
N ILE A 615 16.10 -14.74 -4.86
CA ILE A 615 17.30 -15.56 -4.66
C ILE A 615 17.31 -16.25 -3.29
N CYS A 616 16.86 -15.58 -2.22
CA CYS A 616 16.78 -16.20 -0.90
C CYS A 616 15.88 -17.43 -0.92
N PHE A 617 14.72 -17.35 -1.59
CA PHE A 617 13.81 -18.49 -1.70
C PHE A 617 14.35 -19.60 -2.61
N VAL A 618 15.08 -19.25 -3.67
CA VAL A 618 15.79 -20.24 -4.50
C VAL A 618 16.81 -21.02 -3.67
N LEU A 619 17.56 -20.34 -2.79
CA LEU A 619 18.51 -20.99 -1.88
C LEU A 619 17.83 -21.85 -0.82
N VAL A 620 16.66 -21.44 -0.31
CA VAL A 620 15.84 -22.28 0.60
C VAL A 620 15.38 -23.54 -0.12
N PHE A 621 14.85 -23.41 -1.34
CA PHE A 621 14.41 -24.55 -2.15
C PHE A 621 15.56 -25.49 -2.47
N ALA A 622 16.70 -24.96 -2.93
CA ALA A 622 17.89 -25.75 -3.22
C ALA A 622 18.43 -26.44 -1.96
N GLY A 623 18.46 -25.74 -0.82
CA GLY A 623 18.85 -26.31 0.47
C GLY A 623 17.94 -27.44 0.92
N PHE A 624 16.64 -27.34 0.68
CA PHE A 624 15.68 -28.40 0.96
C PHE A 624 15.87 -29.62 0.03
N VAL A 625 15.96 -29.41 -1.29
CA VAL A 625 16.10 -30.50 -2.27
C VAL A 625 17.42 -31.25 -2.14
N MET A 626 18.50 -30.54 -1.79
CA MET A 626 19.84 -31.12 -1.63
C MET A 626 20.16 -31.56 -0.20
N ASP A 627 19.24 -31.38 0.75
CA ASP A 627 19.46 -31.57 2.19
C ASP A 627 20.74 -30.87 2.70
N ASN A 628 20.95 -29.62 2.26
CA ASN A 628 22.17 -28.87 2.50
C ASN A 628 21.95 -27.68 3.45
N LEU A 629 22.36 -27.86 4.70
CA LEU A 629 22.27 -26.84 5.75
C LEU A 629 23.02 -25.55 5.42
N MET A 630 24.12 -25.60 4.65
CA MET A 630 24.88 -24.42 4.28
C MET A 630 24.08 -23.51 3.34
N CYS A 631 23.37 -24.08 2.36
CA CYS A 631 22.48 -23.31 1.46
C CYS A 631 21.41 -22.56 2.27
N LEU A 632 20.82 -23.22 3.25
CA LEU A 632 19.81 -22.62 4.13
C LEU A 632 20.38 -21.49 5.00
N LYS A 633 21.59 -21.68 5.56
CA LYS A 633 22.31 -20.65 6.32
C LYS A 633 22.60 -19.42 5.47
N ILE A 634 23.07 -19.62 4.24
CA ILE A 634 23.33 -18.53 3.29
C ILE A 634 22.03 -17.81 2.93
N ALA A 635 20.93 -18.54 2.72
CA ALA A 635 19.63 -17.95 2.41
C ALA A 635 19.16 -16.98 3.50
N ILE A 636 19.18 -17.42 4.76
CA ILE A 636 18.80 -16.58 5.91
C ILE A 636 19.75 -15.40 6.08
N GLY A 637 21.06 -15.64 5.98
CA GLY A 637 22.07 -14.58 6.09
C GLY A 637 21.88 -13.50 5.02
N LEU A 638 21.63 -13.92 3.77
CA LEU A 638 21.34 -13.02 2.66
C LEU A 638 20.03 -12.26 2.87
N PHE A 639 18.97 -12.93 3.34
CA PHE A 639 17.70 -12.27 3.65
C PHE A 639 17.87 -11.21 4.74
N CYS A 640 18.55 -11.53 5.84
CA CYS A 640 18.86 -10.56 6.90
C CYS A 640 19.72 -9.39 6.40
N PHE A 641 20.68 -9.66 5.51
CA PHE A 641 21.51 -8.63 4.89
C PHE A 641 20.69 -7.68 4.01
N ILE A 642 19.85 -8.22 3.11
CA ILE A 642 18.93 -7.44 2.27
C ILE A 642 17.99 -6.61 3.13
N MET A 643 17.38 -7.22 4.16
CA MET A 643 16.49 -6.50 5.07
C MET A 643 17.23 -5.38 5.80
N THR A 644 18.43 -5.63 6.31
CA THR A 644 19.26 -4.58 6.96
C THR A 644 19.49 -3.41 6.02
N LEU A 645 19.95 -3.68 4.79
CA LEU A 645 20.19 -2.63 3.79
C LEU A 645 18.91 -1.89 3.40
N SER A 646 17.76 -2.57 3.37
CA SER A 646 16.48 -1.96 3.01
C SER A 646 15.98 -0.91 4.01
N PHE A 647 16.31 -1.05 5.31
CA PHE A 647 15.95 -0.08 6.34
C PHE A 647 16.91 1.12 6.38
N LEU A 648 18.07 1.04 5.73
CA LEU A 648 18.99 2.16 5.63
C LEU A 648 18.42 3.19 4.67
N CYS A 649 17.90 4.31 5.21
CA CYS A 649 17.46 5.47 4.44
C CYS A 649 18.66 6.23 3.82
N PHE A 650 19.40 5.56 2.93
CA PHE A 650 20.58 6.09 2.27
C PHE A 650 20.42 6.01 0.75
N LYS A 651 20.53 7.16 0.06
CA LYS A 651 20.12 7.36 -1.34
C LYS A 651 20.56 6.23 -2.33
N PRO A 652 21.80 5.74 -2.34
CA PRO A 652 22.20 4.62 -3.22
C PRO A 652 21.47 3.30 -2.95
N LEU A 653 21.21 2.99 -1.67
CA LEU A 653 20.54 1.75 -1.27
C LEU A 653 19.03 1.84 -1.47
N GLU A 654 18.44 3.01 -1.19
CA GLU A 654 17.02 3.27 -1.44
C GLU A 654 16.64 3.03 -2.90
N LYS A 655 17.46 3.49 -3.84
CA LYS A 655 17.23 3.27 -5.29
C LYS A 655 17.18 1.81 -5.70
N ILE A 656 17.74 0.90 -4.90
CA ILE A 656 17.78 -0.54 -5.18
C ILE A 656 16.64 -1.24 -4.44
N PHE A 657 16.54 -1.05 -3.12
CA PHE A 657 15.64 -1.85 -2.28
C PHE A 657 14.27 -1.22 -2.07
N ALA A 658 14.17 0.11 -2.02
CA ALA A 658 12.88 0.79 -1.81
C ALA A 658 12.02 0.88 -3.08
N VAL A 659 12.45 0.24 -4.17
CA VAL A 659 11.66 0.02 -5.38
C VAL A 659 10.81 -1.26 -5.29
N SER A 660 11.20 -2.24 -4.46
CA SER A 660 10.47 -3.51 -4.28
C SER A 660 9.20 -3.31 -3.44
N PRO A 661 7.99 -3.52 -4.00
CA PRO A 661 6.75 -3.44 -3.22
C PRO A 661 6.72 -4.44 -2.06
N PHE A 662 7.35 -5.62 -2.21
CA PHE A 662 7.46 -6.62 -1.16
C PHE A 662 8.24 -6.10 0.06
N ILE A 663 9.42 -5.52 -0.17
CA ILE A 663 10.23 -4.90 0.88
C ILE A 663 9.47 -3.73 1.53
N ARG A 664 8.83 -2.89 0.71
CA ARG A 664 8.03 -1.75 1.17
C ARG A 664 6.86 -2.19 2.05
N GLN A 665 6.25 -3.33 1.78
CA GLN A 665 5.19 -3.87 2.63
C GLN A 665 5.74 -4.33 3.97
N ILE A 666 6.89 -5.00 4.02
CA ILE A 666 7.51 -5.38 5.30
C ILE A 666 7.81 -4.12 6.13
N HIS A 667 8.26 -3.04 5.48
CA HIS A 667 8.44 -1.73 6.13
C HIS A 667 7.12 -1.21 6.70
N GLN A 668 6.06 -1.17 5.89
CA GLN A 668 4.73 -0.70 6.28
C GLN A 668 4.11 -1.53 7.43
N GLY A 669 4.08 -2.85 7.31
CA GLY A 669 3.56 -3.76 8.33
C GLY A 669 4.34 -3.72 9.64
N SER A 670 5.64 -3.42 9.57
CA SER A 670 6.49 -3.23 10.74
C SER A 670 6.48 -1.80 11.29
N MET A 671 5.62 -0.91 10.80
CA MET A 671 5.50 0.50 11.21
C MET A 671 6.79 1.32 10.97
N PHE A 672 7.57 0.96 9.96
CA PHE A 672 8.72 1.77 9.56
C PHE A 672 8.24 2.94 8.71
N CYS A 673 8.63 4.14 9.13
CA CYS A 673 8.37 5.38 8.41
C CYS A 673 9.70 5.90 7.86
N PHE A 674 9.75 6.16 6.55
CA PHE A 674 10.95 6.68 5.91
C PHE A 674 11.26 8.08 6.41
N ARG A 675 12.55 8.35 6.63
CA ARG A 675 13.05 9.65 7.04
C ARG A 675 14.16 10.06 6.09
N GLY A 676 14.04 11.23 5.50
CA GLY A 676 14.98 11.72 4.50
C GLY A 676 14.58 13.12 4.03
N GLU A 677 15.44 13.74 3.23
CA GLU A 677 15.14 15.03 2.59
C GLU A 677 14.12 14.89 1.45
N THR A 678 14.12 13.70 0.83
CA THR A 678 13.28 13.32 -0.31
C THR A 678 12.56 12.03 0.02
N PRO A 679 11.36 11.80 -0.54
CA PRO A 679 10.64 10.55 -0.36
C PRO A 679 11.40 9.38 -1.01
N PRO A 680 11.10 8.15 -0.59
CA PRO A 680 11.61 6.95 -1.25
C PRO A 680 11.12 6.86 -2.71
N PRO A 681 11.82 6.08 -3.57
CA PRO A 681 11.45 5.85 -4.97
C PRO A 681 9.99 5.44 -5.21
N MET A 682 9.42 4.67 -4.29
CA MET A 682 8.02 4.26 -4.30
C MET A 682 7.35 4.74 -3.01
N LEU A 683 6.26 5.48 -3.16
CA LEU A 683 5.46 5.97 -2.05
C LEU A 683 4.11 5.25 -2.04
N TYR A 684 3.73 4.71 -0.89
CA TYR A 684 2.40 4.14 -0.70
C TYR A 684 1.38 5.28 -0.62
N MET A 685 0.46 5.30 -1.57
CA MET A 685 -0.66 6.24 -1.56
C MET A 685 -1.96 5.50 -1.31
N THR A 686 -2.80 6.11 -0.50
CA THR A 686 -4.13 5.63 -0.21
C THR A 686 -5.10 6.81 -0.10
N ASP A 687 -6.34 6.53 0.25
CA ASP A 687 -7.50 7.40 0.45
C ASP A 687 -7.15 8.88 0.67
N GLY A 688 -7.67 9.74 -0.20
CA GLY A 688 -7.59 11.17 0.02
C GLY A 688 -8.54 11.63 1.12
N GLY A 689 -8.31 12.83 1.64
CA GLY A 689 -9.27 13.49 2.55
C GLY A 689 -9.05 13.23 4.03
N CYS A 690 -7.99 12.50 4.40
CA CYS A 690 -7.60 12.31 5.80
C CYS A 690 -7.09 13.60 6.44
N ARG A 691 -6.48 14.47 5.64
CA ARG A 691 -5.99 15.79 6.05
C ARG A 691 -7.00 16.87 5.67
N ASP A 692 -7.37 16.98 4.40
CA ASP A 692 -8.45 17.87 3.94
C ASP A 692 -9.47 17.15 3.05
N CYS A 693 -10.64 16.83 3.63
CA CYS A 693 -11.76 16.22 2.88
C CYS A 693 -12.55 17.23 2.02
N THR A 694 -12.27 18.52 2.13
CA THR A 694 -12.90 19.58 1.31
C THR A 694 -12.11 19.89 0.04
N THR A 695 -10.80 19.62 0.08
CA THR A 695 -9.78 20.02 -0.90
C THR A 695 -9.57 21.53 -1.08
N ILE A 696 -10.17 22.35 -0.21
CA ILE A 696 -10.04 23.80 -0.29
C ILE A 696 -8.59 24.24 -0.07
N ASN A 697 -7.83 23.51 0.75
CA ASN A 697 -6.44 23.85 1.06
C ASN A 697 -5.55 23.82 -0.18
N GLN A 698 -5.80 22.89 -1.10
CA GLN A 698 -5.06 22.82 -2.37
C GLN A 698 -5.28 24.05 -3.25
N LEU A 699 -6.48 24.61 -3.23
CA LEU A 699 -6.83 25.82 -3.97
C LEU A 699 -6.32 27.09 -3.28
N LEU A 700 -6.36 27.13 -1.94
CA LEU A 700 -5.80 28.23 -1.15
C LEU A 700 -4.28 28.32 -1.31
N MET A 701 -3.58 27.17 -1.30
CA MET A 701 -2.14 27.10 -1.58
C MET A 701 -1.81 27.67 -2.97
N ARG A 702 -2.68 27.45 -3.95
CA ARG A 702 -2.59 28.00 -5.33
C ARG A 702 -3.15 29.41 -5.46
N ARG A 703 -3.45 30.08 -4.34
CA ARG A 703 -3.93 31.46 -4.25
C ARG A 703 -5.14 31.75 -5.13
N GLN A 704 -6.04 30.78 -5.27
CA GLN A 704 -7.23 30.97 -6.09
C GLN A 704 -8.16 32.01 -5.44
N PRO A 705 -8.50 33.12 -6.14
CA PRO A 705 -9.18 34.26 -5.52
C PRO A 705 -10.67 34.00 -5.29
N ARG A 706 -11.27 33.12 -6.09
CA ARG A 706 -12.70 32.77 -6.04
C ARG A 706 -12.82 31.26 -6.06
N ILE A 707 -13.34 30.69 -4.98
CA ILE A 707 -13.51 29.25 -4.82
C ILE A 707 -14.99 28.96 -4.58
N LEU A 708 -15.58 28.12 -5.43
CA LEU A 708 -16.86 27.48 -5.17
C LEU A 708 -16.61 26.15 -4.46
N LEU A 709 -16.84 26.13 -3.15
CA LEU A 709 -16.78 24.89 -2.36
C LEU A 709 -18.13 24.16 -2.42
N VAL A 710 -18.10 22.93 -2.93
CA VAL A 710 -19.23 21.99 -2.92
C VAL A 710 -19.01 20.97 -1.81
N LEU A 711 -19.54 21.31 -0.62
CA LEU A 711 -19.38 20.52 0.59
C LEU A 711 -20.53 19.52 0.75
N ALA A 712 -20.23 18.23 0.57
CA ALA A 712 -21.14 17.10 0.75
C ALA A 712 -20.62 16.11 1.81
N ALA A 713 -19.95 16.63 2.83
CA ALA A 713 -19.48 15.86 3.96
C ALA A 713 -20.64 15.39 4.85
N SER A 714 -20.44 14.29 5.58
CA SER A 714 -21.43 13.80 6.55
C SER A 714 -21.45 14.70 7.78
N ASP A 715 -22.39 15.65 7.81
CA ASP A 715 -22.55 16.60 8.90
C ASP A 715 -24.05 16.78 9.25
N PRO A 716 -24.64 15.84 10.01
CA PRO A 716 -26.08 15.83 10.26
C PRO A 716 -26.57 17.01 11.12
N HIS A 717 -25.66 17.78 11.70
CA HIS A 717 -25.94 18.91 12.59
C HIS A 717 -25.52 20.26 12.00
N ASP A 718 -25.06 20.28 10.74
CA ASP A 718 -24.57 21.48 10.03
C ASP A 718 -23.53 22.28 10.86
N GLU A 719 -22.68 21.59 11.62
CA GLU A 719 -21.65 22.26 12.45
C GLU A 719 -20.50 22.81 11.60
N LEU A 720 -20.44 22.37 10.33
CA LEU A 720 -19.39 22.62 9.36
C LEU A 720 -18.02 22.18 9.86
N GLY A 721 -17.98 21.10 10.65
CA GLY A 721 -16.78 20.65 11.35
C GLY A 721 -15.59 20.43 10.40
N VAL A 722 -15.83 19.76 9.27
CA VAL A 722 -14.80 19.49 8.25
C VAL A 722 -14.26 20.79 7.63
N LEU A 723 -15.13 21.77 7.38
CA LEU A 723 -14.71 23.07 6.84
C LEU A 723 -13.93 23.89 7.88
N ARG A 724 -14.37 23.89 9.15
CA ARG A 724 -13.63 24.55 10.23
C ARG A 724 -12.22 23.98 10.36
N THR A 725 -12.09 22.65 10.33
CA THR A 725 -10.78 21.98 10.34
C THR A 725 -9.93 22.43 9.16
N ALA A 726 -10.45 22.42 7.93
CA ALA A 726 -9.71 22.86 6.75
C ALA A 726 -9.24 24.33 6.87
N ILE A 727 -10.12 25.23 7.32
CA ILE A 727 -9.79 26.65 7.55
C ILE A 727 -8.71 26.82 8.61
N THR A 728 -8.81 26.12 9.74
CA THR A 728 -7.78 26.15 10.79
C THR A 728 -6.44 25.69 10.24
N MET A 729 -6.42 24.62 9.44
CA MET A 729 -5.21 24.12 8.82
C MET A 729 -4.59 25.12 7.83
N ALA A 730 -5.40 25.76 6.98
CA ALA A 730 -4.92 26.79 6.07
C ALA A 730 -4.37 28.02 6.82
N LYS A 731 -4.97 28.37 7.96
CA LYS A 731 -4.50 29.47 8.82
C LYS A 731 -3.16 29.11 9.48
N ASP A 732 -3.06 27.93 10.07
CA ASP A 732 -1.85 27.45 10.74
C ASP A 732 -0.70 27.22 9.74
N GLY A 733 -1.04 26.77 8.52
CA GLY A 733 -0.13 26.58 7.41
C GLY A 733 0.37 27.88 6.77
N GLY A 734 -0.26 29.02 7.08
CA GLY A 734 0.04 30.34 6.51
C GLY A 734 -0.44 30.51 5.06
N ASP A 735 -1.35 29.64 4.61
CA ASP A 735 -1.85 29.57 3.24
C ASP A 735 -2.96 30.61 3.00
N ALA A 736 -3.70 31.00 4.04
CA ALA A 736 -4.71 32.06 3.97
C ALA A 736 -4.82 32.86 5.29
N THR A 737 -5.17 34.14 5.18
CA THR A 737 -5.56 34.99 6.31
C THR A 737 -7.08 35.17 6.26
N PHE A 738 -7.79 34.45 7.13
CA PHE A 738 -9.25 34.53 7.29
C PHE A 738 -9.67 35.59 8.29
#